data_AF-A0AA35ZDX5-F1
#
_entry.id   AF-A0AA35ZDX5-F1
#
_cell.length_a   1.000
_cell.length_b   1.000
_cell.length_c   1.000
_cell.angle_alpha   90.00
_cell.angle_beta   90.00
_cell.angle_gamma   90.00
#
_symmetry.space_group_name_H-M   'P 1'
#
loop_
_entity.id
_entity.type
_entity.pdbx_description
1 polymer ?
#
loop_
_entity_poly.entity_id
_entity_poly.type
_entity_poly.pdbx_seq_one_letter_code
_entity_poly.pdbx_strand_id
1 'polypeptide(L)'
;MVLTSSPSSSQLDVAMVPQILGFLFFFCNGALGATFTFVNDCGFSVWPGITPWPYFNTTGFELKNGNSRSLQPPDNWVGRIWGRTGCSFNESGNWSCATGDCGTGQVECNGNSYTPPVTTVDINIGDPKGLNFYYVSLEDGYNLPILVETTGGSGSGLRSCAKTGCVDDLNQWCPTELTLSGGGACQTACQAFGSPEYCCTISITSTDTTCKPTTYAQLFKSACPRSYNSVFDDLNTIYRCNGADYSIRFCPASDSFSTIKHGSQLNSTDQLVSIGGNFTLGFFNEDYSYLGIWYTNDVESRKVWVANPNTPIKSTSGAHALSIDVNTGDLIIIAGGRTLMSITNVQMGPNPNVTAILEDNGNFRLIDETDKRVLWESFDHPTNVLLPGMKLGYDITTGKNWTLTSWVSNDIPSSGAFTMSWEPIEETSQRLMIRRRGKPYWTSGNLNNQVFQYMVALNAPSSKSRYHLTSVYNNETRYFSYDGNNSATPMWILTEKGQITDIDNSFWTPEFCYGYDSSNGCVESSLPQCRRVSDNFSKMNGDFANDMTRNAIDEDTNLSISDCFVECWKDCSCVGFSSSIINGTGCVIWTGSNNFLVNPRDNSTSKYVINHNPIRSVNKTEKSKNSVWILNGIAILLIFLCFGFFFYIKKIKDSRKEYERRKRDEYFVDLTTSESFKDVHQVETNGRKGNYLLLFSFSAIMAATDDFSVENKLGQGGFGPVYKGQLSDGRKIAIKRLSRTSCQGLVEFKNELVLIAKLQHTNLVRVLGCCIHGEEKMLIYEYMPNKSLDFFLFDENKKGQLDWPKRFDIIEGIAQGLLYLHKYSRMRVIHRDLKASNILLDETMNPKISDFGMARMFKHNETEATTKRVVGT
;
A
#
# COMPACT_ATOMS: atom_id res chain seq x y z
N MET A 1 59.78 -20.33 2.30
CA MET A 1 61.04 -20.49 1.54
C MET A 1 60.61 -20.67 0.07
N VAL A 2 60.49 -19.58 -0.72
CA VAL A 2 61.50 -19.00 -1.65
C VAL A 2 61.49 -19.77 -3.00
N LEU A 3 61.35 -19.25 -4.23
CA LEU A 3 61.58 -17.94 -4.92
C LEU A 3 61.05 -18.03 -6.41
N THR A 4 60.37 -17.02 -7.01
CA THR A 4 60.78 -16.00 -8.07
C THR A 4 61.12 -16.53 -9.50
N SER A 5 61.01 -15.85 -10.66
CA SER A 5 60.59 -14.51 -11.16
C SER A 5 60.72 -14.45 -12.72
N SER A 6 60.09 -13.45 -13.35
CA SER A 6 60.23 -12.88 -14.74
C SER A 6 61.62 -12.20 -14.99
N PRO A 7 61.96 -11.34 -16.03
CA PRO A 7 61.15 -10.50 -16.97
C PRO A 7 61.71 -10.02 -18.38
N SER A 8 60.84 -9.29 -19.12
CA SER A 8 60.93 -8.01 -19.93
C SER A 8 61.84 -7.69 -21.15
N SER A 9 61.15 -7.26 -22.24
CA SER A 9 61.21 -6.03 -23.11
C SER A 9 62.40 -5.60 -23.99
N SER A 10 62.12 -5.17 -25.25
CA SER A 10 62.37 -3.81 -25.83
C SER A 10 62.08 -3.74 -27.37
N GLN A 11 62.15 -2.53 -27.96
CA GLN A 11 61.43 -1.93 -29.12
C GLN A 11 62.04 -2.08 -30.55
N LEU A 12 61.25 -1.58 -31.55
CA LEU A 12 61.55 -0.91 -32.84
C LEU A 12 61.31 -1.64 -34.19
N ASP A 13 60.20 -1.26 -34.84
CA ASP A 13 60.03 -0.65 -36.18
C ASP A 13 60.36 -1.33 -37.54
N VAL A 14 59.29 -1.36 -38.37
CA VAL A 14 59.15 -1.02 -39.82
C VAL A 14 58.97 -2.13 -40.90
N ALA A 15 57.79 -2.01 -41.53
CA ALA A 15 57.36 -2.28 -42.92
C ALA A 15 57.08 -3.71 -43.45
N MET A 16 55.80 -3.93 -43.83
CA MET A 16 55.36 -4.45 -45.15
C MET A 16 53.85 -4.19 -45.37
N VAL A 17 53.43 -4.01 -46.63
CA VAL A 17 52.05 -3.81 -47.12
C VAL A 17 51.54 -5.15 -47.71
N PRO A 18 50.24 -5.55 -47.57
CA PRO A 18 49.28 -5.38 -48.68
C PRO A 18 47.79 -5.13 -48.29
N GLN A 19 47.08 -4.44 -49.20
CA GLN A 19 45.63 -4.43 -49.51
C GLN A 19 44.62 -5.00 -48.48
N ILE A 20 43.75 -4.13 -47.94
CA ILE A 20 42.44 -4.49 -47.38
C ILE A 20 41.36 -3.51 -47.88
N LEU A 21 40.39 -4.05 -48.63
CA LEU A 21 39.04 -3.52 -48.74
C LEU A 21 38.25 -4.10 -47.56
N GLY A 22 37.72 -3.25 -46.69
CA GLY A 22 36.88 -3.65 -45.56
C GLY A 22 37.28 -2.99 -44.26
N PHE A 23 36.30 -2.34 -43.61
CA PHE A 23 36.35 -1.78 -42.26
C PHE A 23 37.16 -0.48 -42.06
N LEU A 24 36.52 0.63 -42.42
CA LEU A 24 36.61 1.90 -41.68
C LEU A 24 35.18 2.45 -41.48
N PHE A 25 34.46 1.84 -40.55
CA PHE A 25 33.34 2.48 -39.84
C PHE A 25 33.50 2.15 -38.36
N PHE A 26 34.43 2.85 -37.70
CA PHE A 26 34.43 2.96 -36.25
C PHE A 26 34.91 4.36 -35.84
N PHE A 27 34.06 4.98 -35.00
CA PHE A 27 34.21 6.22 -34.26
C PHE A 27 34.19 7.55 -35.04
N CYS A 28 33.07 7.79 -35.72
CA CYS A 28 32.40 9.09 -35.59
C CYS A 28 31.40 8.98 -34.43
N ASN A 29 31.84 9.17 -33.18
CA ASN A 29 30.92 9.62 -32.12
C ASN A 29 30.66 11.11 -32.34
N GLY A 30 29.94 11.43 -33.42
CA GLY A 30 29.17 12.66 -33.50
C GLY A 30 27.87 12.39 -32.77
N ALA A 31 27.56 13.19 -31.75
CA ALA A 31 26.28 13.15 -31.08
C ALA A 31 25.16 13.33 -32.12
N LEU A 32 24.41 12.27 -32.42
CA LEU A 32 23.11 12.40 -33.07
C LEU A 32 22.18 12.99 -31.99
N GLY A 33 21.57 14.14 -32.28
CA GLY A 33 20.57 14.75 -31.42
C GLY A 33 19.36 13.82 -31.22
N ALA A 34 18.61 14.04 -30.14
CA ALA A 34 17.39 13.28 -29.87
C ALA A 34 16.36 13.45 -31.00
N THR A 35 15.53 12.45 -31.30
CA THR A 35 14.45 12.56 -32.30
C THR A 35 13.09 12.57 -31.62
N PHE A 36 12.22 13.53 -31.96
CA PHE A 36 10.85 13.60 -31.44
C PHE A 36 9.88 13.14 -32.50
N THR A 37 9.21 12.01 -32.28
CA THR A 37 8.20 11.46 -33.18
C THR A 37 6.82 11.68 -32.61
N PHE A 38 6.00 12.45 -33.32
CA PHE A 38 4.62 12.73 -32.99
C PHE A 38 3.73 11.71 -33.73
N VAL A 39 2.83 11.05 -33.03
CA VAL A 39 1.93 10.03 -33.59
C VAL A 39 0.49 10.36 -33.22
N ASN A 40 -0.42 10.36 -34.20
CA ASN A 40 -1.84 10.59 -33.94
C ASN A 40 -2.65 9.30 -34.15
N ASP A 41 -3.05 8.67 -33.04
CA ASP A 41 -3.96 7.52 -33.04
C ASP A 41 -5.43 7.92 -32.79
N CYS A 42 -5.70 9.22 -32.64
CA CYS A 42 -7.06 9.71 -32.46
C CYS A 42 -7.88 9.47 -33.74
N GLY A 43 -9.19 9.23 -33.58
CA GLY A 43 -10.14 9.14 -34.70
C GLY A 43 -10.31 10.43 -35.52
N PHE A 44 -9.55 11.49 -35.22
CA PHE A 44 -9.65 12.82 -35.79
C PHE A 44 -8.26 13.47 -35.93
N SER A 45 -8.15 14.55 -36.72
CA SER A 45 -6.89 15.32 -36.83
C SER A 45 -6.56 16.03 -35.51
N VAL A 46 -5.29 15.99 -35.13
CA VAL A 46 -4.73 16.74 -34.00
C VAL A 46 -3.74 17.75 -34.56
N TRP A 47 -3.65 18.93 -33.95
CA TRP A 47 -2.66 19.94 -34.32
C TRP A 47 -1.67 20.15 -33.17
N PRO A 48 -0.53 19.44 -33.14
CA PRO A 48 0.47 19.64 -32.10
C PRO A 48 0.94 21.10 -32.03
N GLY A 49 1.17 21.58 -30.81
CA GLY A 49 1.85 22.84 -30.50
C GLY A 49 3.10 22.57 -29.67
N ILE A 50 4.14 23.40 -29.86
CA ILE A 50 5.45 23.22 -29.22
C ILE A 50 5.98 24.56 -28.68
N THR A 51 6.39 24.58 -27.41
CA THR A 51 7.05 25.71 -26.71
C THR A 51 8.11 25.17 -25.74
N PRO A 52 9.02 25.93 -25.12
CA PRO A 52 9.78 27.09 -25.56
C PRO A 52 11.24 26.68 -25.98
N TRP A 53 12.24 27.47 -25.60
CA TRP A 53 13.51 27.74 -26.29
C TRP A 53 14.59 26.63 -26.19
N PRO A 54 15.46 26.44 -27.22
CA PRO A 54 15.45 27.07 -28.53
C PRO A 54 14.28 26.57 -29.41
N TYR A 55 13.84 27.36 -30.39
CA TYR A 55 12.69 26.98 -31.21
C TYR A 55 13.02 25.83 -32.16
N PHE A 56 12.06 24.91 -32.31
CA PHE A 56 11.99 24.01 -33.46
C PHE A 56 11.80 24.81 -34.77
N ASN A 57 12.08 24.17 -35.90
CA ASN A 57 11.78 24.73 -37.23
C ASN A 57 10.26 24.92 -37.48
N THR A 58 9.41 24.26 -36.69
CA THR A 58 7.96 24.41 -36.70
C THR A 58 7.47 24.38 -35.25
N THR A 59 6.53 25.24 -34.92
CA THR A 59 5.93 25.39 -33.59
C THR A 59 4.47 24.91 -33.55
N GLY A 60 3.88 24.63 -34.71
CA GLY A 60 2.58 23.99 -34.83
C GLY A 60 2.27 23.48 -36.23
N PHE A 61 1.63 22.31 -36.33
CA PHE A 61 1.31 21.66 -37.60
C PHE A 61 0.09 20.74 -37.50
N GLU A 62 -0.48 20.32 -38.64
CA GLU A 62 -1.54 19.29 -38.68
C GLU A 62 -0.94 17.89 -38.65
N LEU A 63 -1.52 17.01 -37.84
CA LEU A 63 -1.26 15.58 -37.84
C LEU A 63 -2.58 14.83 -38.01
N LYS A 64 -2.80 14.25 -39.19
CA LYS A 64 -4.02 13.48 -39.51
C LYS A 64 -4.05 12.14 -38.75
N ASN A 65 -5.25 11.59 -38.56
CA ASN A 65 -5.43 10.25 -37.98
C ASN A 65 -4.56 9.21 -38.71
N GLY A 66 -3.80 8.43 -37.94
CA GLY A 66 -2.91 7.37 -38.41
C GLY A 66 -1.54 7.85 -38.90
N ASN A 67 -1.31 9.17 -38.94
CA ASN A 67 -0.03 9.72 -39.38
C ASN A 67 0.95 9.91 -38.22
N SER A 68 2.23 9.85 -38.56
CA SER A 68 3.32 10.27 -37.69
C SER A 68 4.21 11.32 -38.36
N ARG A 69 4.90 12.12 -37.55
CA ARG A 69 5.88 13.11 -38.01
C ARG A 69 7.03 13.18 -37.02
N SER A 70 8.27 13.06 -37.52
CA SER A 70 9.47 13.21 -36.68
C SER A 70 10.12 14.58 -36.87
N LEU A 71 10.59 15.16 -35.77
CA LEU A 71 11.30 16.43 -35.70
C LEU A 71 12.58 16.27 -34.88
N GLN A 72 13.60 17.06 -35.20
CA GLN A 72 14.83 17.14 -34.40
C GLN A 72 14.74 18.38 -33.50
N PRO A 73 14.80 18.24 -32.16
CA PRO A 73 14.94 19.34 -31.24
C PRO A 73 16.32 19.97 -31.39
N PRO A 74 16.44 21.28 -31.09
CA PRO A 74 17.74 21.91 -30.86
C PRO A 74 18.50 21.26 -29.69
N ASP A 75 19.82 21.45 -29.64
CA ASP A 75 20.61 21.03 -28.48
C ASP A 75 20.13 21.77 -27.21
N ASN A 76 20.12 21.07 -26.08
CA ASN A 76 19.72 21.63 -24.77
C ASN A 76 18.27 22.15 -24.73
N TRP A 77 17.37 21.47 -25.44
CA TRP A 77 15.96 21.85 -25.54
C TRP A 77 15.19 21.57 -24.26
N VAL A 78 14.46 22.57 -23.78
CA VAL A 78 13.52 22.46 -22.67
C VAL A 78 12.19 22.99 -23.13
N GLY A 79 11.13 22.20 -22.99
CA GLY A 79 9.80 22.69 -23.28
C GLY A 79 8.63 21.77 -23.13
N ARG A 80 7.48 22.30 -23.56
CA ARG A 80 6.15 21.73 -23.55
C ARG A 80 5.64 21.43 -24.95
N ILE A 81 4.98 20.29 -25.05
CA ILE A 81 4.23 19.86 -26.22
C ILE A 81 2.79 19.62 -25.81
N TRP A 82 1.83 19.97 -26.67
CA TRP A 82 0.41 19.67 -26.44
C TRP A 82 -0.32 19.42 -27.76
N GLY A 83 -1.53 18.86 -27.69
CA GLY A 83 -2.40 18.64 -28.84
C GLY A 83 -3.56 19.64 -28.88
N ARG A 84 -3.83 20.25 -30.05
CA ARG A 84 -5.01 21.09 -30.28
C ARG A 84 -6.09 20.32 -31.04
N THR A 85 -7.36 20.54 -30.70
CA THR A 85 -8.50 19.83 -31.29
C THR A 85 -9.60 20.79 -31.76
N GLY A 86 -10.42 20.34 -32.71
CA GLY A 86 -11.54 21.12 -33.24
C GLY A 86 -11.09 22.40 -33.97
N CYS A 87 -9.97 22.34 -34.70
CA CYS A 87 -9.37 23.50 -35.34
C CYS A 87 -9.97 23.78 -36.72
N SER A 88 -10.23 25.06 -37.01
CA SER A 88 -10.77 25.51 -38.29
C SER A 88 -10.42 26.97 -38.58
N PHE A 89 -10.51 27.37 -39.85
CA PHE A 89 -10.50 28.78 -40.23
C PHE A 89 -11.92 29.32 -40.15
N ASN A 90 -12.10 30.47 -39.49
CA ASN A 90 -13.36 31.19 -39.55
C ASN A 90 -13.55 31.88 -40.92
N GLU A 91 -14.73 32.45 -41.16
CA GLU A 91 -15.07 33.14 -42.42
C GLU A 91 -14.14 34.33 -42.73
N SER A 92 -13.45 34.88 -41.73
CA SER A 92 -12.48 35.97 -41.87
C SER A 92 -11.05 35.46 -42.14
N GLY A 93 -10.84 34.16 -42.30
CA GLY A 93 -9.53 33.55 -42.52
C GLY A 93 -8.65 33.46 -41.27
N ASN A 94 -9.21 33.70 -40.08
CA ASN A 94 -8.51 33.55 -38.80
C ASN A 94 -8.63 32.10 -38.32
N TRP A 95 -7.50 31.46 -38.02
CA TRP A 95 -7.46 30.08 -37.53
C TRP A 95 -7.65 30.02 -36.02
N SER A 96 -8.49 29.09 -35.56
CA SER A 96 -8.71 28.85 -34.12
C SER A 96 -9.09 27.41 -33.83
N CYS A 97 -8.75 26.93 -32.64
CA CYS A 97 -9.12 25.62 -32.10
C CYS A 97 -10.12 25.70 -30.96
N ALA A 98 -10.93 24.65 -30.82
CA ALA A 98 -11.83 24.49 -29.68
C ALA A 98 -11.08 24.24 -28.36
N THR A 99 -9.96 23.50 -28.41
CA THR A 99 -9.10 23.25 -27.24
C THR A 99 -7.62 23.46 -27.57
N GLY A 100 -6.86 23.92 -26.58
CA GLY A 100 -5.41 24.11 -26.67
C GLY A 100 -4.93 25.22 -27.61
N ASP A 101 -5.83 26.10 -28.08
CA ASP A 101 -5.50 27.17 -29.03
C ASP A 101 -4.36 28.06 -28.51
N CYS A 102 -3.46 28.50 -29.39
CA CYS A 102 -2.31 29.34 -29.03
C CYS A 102 -2.45 30.81 -29.45
N GLY A 103 -3.64 31.24 -29.89
CA GLY A 103 -4.01 32.65 -30.05
C GLY A 103 -3.33 33.39 -31.19
N THR A 104 -2.62 32.71 -32.09
CA THR A 104 -1.89 33.35 -33.19
C THR A 104 -2.75 33.66 -34.40
N GLY A 105 -3.96 33.09 -34.49
CA GLY A 105 -4.75 33.13 -35.71
C GLY A 105 -4.19 32.27 -36.84
N GLN A 106 -3.18 31.43 -36.56
CA GLN A 106 -2.47 30.58 -37.53
C GLN A 106 -2.21 29.18 -36.95
N VAL A 107 -1.93 28.21 -37.83
CA VAL A 107 -1.53 26.85 -37.41
C VAL A 107 -0.23 26.86 -36.61
N GLU A 108 0.72 27.74 -36.95
CA GLU A 108 1.96 27.94 -36.21
C GLU A 108 1.71 28.72 -34.91
N CYS A 109 2.29 28.28 -33.79
CA CYS A 109 2.15 28.95 -32.51
C CYS A 109 3.16 30.08 -32.28
N ASN A 110 4.24 30.13 -33.06
CA ASN A 110 5.24 31.21 -33.05
C ASN A 110 5.76 31.54 -31.64
N GLY A 111 5.92 30.52 -30.79
CA GLY A 111 6.37 30.65 -29.40
C GLY A 111 5.28 31.01 -28.38
N ASN A 112 4.03 31.23 -28.80
CA ASN A 112 2.91 31.39 -27.88
C ASN A 112 2.54 30.07 -27.21
N SER A 113 2.15 30.17 -25.93
CA SER A 113 1.65 29.04 -25.17
C SER A 113 0.20 28.74 -25.51
N TYR A 114 -0.28 27.58 -25.06
CA TYR A 114 -1.67 27.15 -25.15
C TYR A 114 -2.61 27.96 -24.25
N THR A 115 -3.89 27.92 -24.61
CA THR A 115 -5.02 28.27 -23.75
C THR A 115 -5.51 27.00 -23.04
N PRO A 116 -5.42 26.91 -21.70
CA PRO A 116 -5.96 25.78 -20.95
C PRO A 116 -7.50 25.71 -21.03
N PRO A 117 -8.13 24.54 -20.80
CA PRO A 117 -7.53 23.30 -20.32
C PRO A 117 -6.85 22.44 -21.40
N VAL A 118 -5.69 21.87 -21.08
CA VAL A 118 -4.93 21.02 -22.00
C VAL A 118 -4.02 20.02 -21.28
N THR A 119 -3.87 18.84 -21.85
CA THR A 119 -2.84 17.86 -21.43
C THR A 119 -1.50 18.23 -22.04
N THR A 120 -0.45 18.33 -21.22
CA THR A 120 0.89 18.74 -21.70
C THR A 120 1.92 17.65 -21.53
N VAL A 121 2.97 17.72 -22.34
CA VAL A 121 4.18 16.92 -22.24
C VAL A 121 5.33 17.86 -21.97
N ASP A 122 5.94 17.77 -20.79
CA ASP A 122 7.11 18.55 -20.41
C ASP A 122 8.36 17.68 -20.63
N ILE A 123 9.36 18.20 -21.34
CA ILE A 123 10.62 17.51 -21.64
C ILE A 123 11.79 18.48 -21.48
N ASN A 124 12.90 18.00 -20.90
CA ASN A 124 14.18 18.67 -20.79
C ASN A 124 15.28 17.71 -21.26
N ILE A 125 15.99 18.11 -22.32
CA ILE A 125 17.11 17.37 -22.90
C ILE A 125 18.30 18.32 -22.96
N GLY A 126 19.28 18.14 -22.07
CA GLY A 126 20.58 18.80 -22.18
C GLY A 126 20.94 19.76 -21.04
N ASP A 127 20.74 19.36 -19.79
CA ASP A 127 21.43 20.00 -18.67
C ASP A 127 22.84 19.39 -18.48
N PRO A 128 23.94 20.15 -18.65
CA PRO A 128 25.30 19.69 -18.34
C PRO A 128 25.49 19.28 -16.87
N LYS A 129 24.55 19.66 -15.99
CA LYS A 129 24.51 19.32 -14.57
C LYS A 129 23.61 18.13 -14.23
N GLY A 130 23.00 17.45 -15.23
CA GLY A 130 22.46 16.10 -15.07
C GLY A 130 20.97 15.96 -14.77
N LEU A 131 20.11 16.91 -15.15
CA LEU A 131 18.65 16.84 -14.93
C LEU A 131 17.82 16.70 -16.22
N ASN A 132 18.16 15.73 -17.08
CA ASN A 132 17.26 15.33 -18.18
C ASN A 132 15.96 14.74 -17.60
N PHE A 133 14.81 15.23 -18.05
CA PHE A 133 13.52 14.71 -17.58
C PHE A 133 12.44 14.78 -18.65
N TYR A 134 11.38 13.99 -18.45
CA TYR A 134 10.16 14.10 -19.23
C TYR A 134 8.96 13.63 -18.41
N TYR A 135 7.76 14.15 -18.69
CA TYR A 135 6.51 13.66 -18.12
C TYR A 135 5.30 14.23 -18.85
N VAL A 136 4.16 13.55 -18.72
CA VAL A 136 2.85 14.12 -19.08
C VAL A 136 2.25 14.78 -17.85
N SER A 137 1.84 16.03 -17.96
CA SER A 137 1.24 16.81 -16.87
C SER A 137 -0.25 17.09 -17.11
N LEU A 138 -1.01 17.07 -16.03
CA LEU A 138 -2.43 17.43 -15.99
C LEU A 138 -2.71 18.67 -15.13
N GLU A 139 -1.66 19.44 -14.79
CA GLU A 139 -1.79 20.65 -13.98
C GLU A 139 -2.60 21.75 -14.69
N ASP A 140 -2.49 21.80 -16.01
CA ASP A 140 -3.24 22.72 -16.86
C ASP A 140 -4.53 22.09 -17.41
N GLY A 141 -4.99 21.00 -16.83
CA GLY A 141 -6.25 20.35 -17.18
C GLY A 141 -6.06 19.18 -18.13
N TYR A 142 -7.13 18.82 -18.83
CA TYR A 142 -7.15 17.70 -19.74
C TYR A 142 -7.99 18.01 -20.96
N ASN A 143 -7.53 17.62 -22.15
CA ASN A 143 -8.34 17.70 -23.37
C ASN A 143 -8.27 16.44 -24.23
N LEU A 144 -7.13 15.74 -24.25
CA LEU A 144 -6.99 14.45 -24.92
C LEU A 144 -5.92 13.56 -24.26
N PRO A 145 -5.97 12.23 -24.45
CA PRO A 145 -5.00 11.33 -23.86
C PRO A 145 -3.65 11.46 -24.57
N ILE A 146 -2.55 11.46 -23.81
CA ILE A 146 -1.19 11.55 -24.33
C ILE A 146 -0.29 10.53 -23.62
N LEU A 147 0.51 9.82 -24.41
CA LEU A 147 1.56 8.90 -23.96
C LEU A 147 2.91 9.35 -24.49
N VAL A 148 3.93 9.27 -23.64
CA VAL A 148 5.33 9.49 -24.00
C VAL A 148 6.11 8.21 -23.77
N GLU A 149 6.80 7.76 -24.82
CA GLU A 149 7.66 6.59 -24.82
C GLU A 149 9.07 7.01 -25.25
N THR A 150 10.09 6.35 -24.71
CA THR A 150 11.48 6.61 -25.10
C THR A 150 12.11 5.39 -25.77
N THR A 151 13.04 5.62 -26.70
CA THR A 151 13.76 4.55 -27.40
C THR A 151 15.26 4.86 -27.47
N GLY A 152 16.10 3.83 -27.39
CA GLY A 152 17.56 3.94 -27.50
C GLY A 152 18.29 4.55 -26.29
N GLY A 153 17.56 5.16 -25.34
CA GLY A 153 18.16 5.76 -24.15
C GLY A 153 18.41 4.81 -23.00
N SER A 154 19.17 5.29 -22.01
CA SER A 154 19.57 4.51 -20.82
C SER A 154 19.39 5.29 -19.52
N GLY A 155 19.27 4.57 -18.41
CA GLY A 155 19.25 5.12 -17.06
C GLY A 155 19.27 4.02 -16.00
N SER A 156 19.60 4.37 -14.76
CA SER A 156 19.88 3.39 -13.69
C SER A 156 18.91 3.44 -12.51
N GLY A 157 17.81 4.20 -12.61
CA GLY A 157 16.80 4.35 -11.55
C GLY A 157 15.41 3.84 -11.93
N LEU A 158 14.55 3.63 -10.94
CA LEU A 158 13.11 3.38 -11.14
C LEU A 158 12.51 4.50 -12.00
N ARG A 159 11.68 4.17 -13.00
CA ARG A 159 11.14 5.11 -14.02
C ARG A 159 12.18 5.66 -15.01
N SER A 160 13.38 5.11 -15.07
CA SER A 160 14.35 5.45 -16.11
C SER A 160 13.91 4.92 -17.47
N CYS A 161 13.77 5.82 -18.44
CA CYS A 161 13.31 5.49 -19.79
C CYS A 161 11.95 4.75 -19.81
N ALA A 162 11.13 4.94 -18.77
CA ALA A 162 9.82 4.32 -18.65
C ALA A 162 8.74 5.18 -19.32
N LYS A 163 7.64 4.54 -19.71
CA LYS A 163 6.50 5.25 -20.30
C LYS A 163 5.78 6.12 -19.26
N THR A 164 5.34 7.31 -19.68
CA THR A 164 4.56 8.26 -18.84
C THR A 164 3.40 8.82 -19.67
N GLY A 165 2.27 9.09 -19.04
CA GLY A 165 1.08 9.48 -19.79
C GLY A 165 -0.24 9.38 -19.03
N CYS A 166 -1.27 9.73 -19.78
CA CYS A 166 -2.67 9.61 -19.45
C CYS A 166 -3.35 8.96 -20.65
N VAL A 167 -3.69 7.67 -20.53
CA VAL A 167 -4.26 6.86 -21.62
C VAL A 167 -5.80 6.80 -21.55
N ASP A 168 -6.37 7.07 -20.38
CA ASP A 168 -7.81 7.13 -20.17
C ASP A 168 -8.40 8.43 -20.71
N ASP A 169 -9.60 8.34 -21.29
CA ASP A 169 -10.35 9.50 -21.74
C ASP A 169 -11.09 10.19 -20.59
N LEU A 170 -10.38 11.08 -19.88
CA LEU A 170 -10.92 11.85 -18.76
C LEU A 170 -12.13 12.71 -19.12
N ASN A 171 -12.36 13.05 -20.39
CA ASN A 171 -13.54 13.81 -20.81
C ASN A 171 -14.85 13.04 -20.54
N GLN A 172 -14.82 11.70 -20.54
CA GLN A 172 -16.00 10.87 -20.28
C GLN A 172 -16.42 10.88 -18.80
N TRP A 173 -15.48 11.21 -17.91
CA TRP A 173 -15.65 11.16 -16.46
C TRP A 173 -15.47 12.53 -15.80
N CYS A 174 -15.35 13.59 -16.62
CA CYS A 174 -15.15 14.94 -16.14
C CYS A 174 -16.39 15.42 -15.36
N PRO A 175 -16.22 15.92 -14.12
CA PRO A 175 -17.31 16.52 -13.38
C PRO A 175 -17.91 17.69 -14.16
N THR A 176 -19.23 17.84 -14.06
CA THR A 176 -19.99 18.88 -14.79
C THR A 176 -19.46 20.29 -14.53
N GLU A 177 -19.03 20.55 -13.30
CA GLU A 177 -18.48 21.81 -12.82
C GLU A 177 -17.06 22.11 -13.33
N LEU A 178 -16.37 21.11 -13.90
CA LEU A 178 -15.05 21.25 -14.53
C LEU A 178 -15.12 21.16 -16.06
N THR A 179 -16.28 20.88 -16.62
CA THR A 179 -16.43 20.70 -18.07
C THR A 179 -16.45 22.05 -18.77
N LEU A 180 -15.65 22.21 -19.83
CA LEU A 180 -15.63 23.45 -20.62
C LEU A 180 -16.93 23.60 -21.43
N SER A 181 -17.46 24.84 -21.51
CA SER A 181 -18.63 25.19 -22.31
C SER A 181 -18.41 24.84 -23.79
N GLY A 182 -19.03 23.75 -24.26
CA GLY A 182 -18.83 23.19 -25.62
C GLY A 182 -18.43 21.72 -25.63
N GLY A 183 -18.04 21.14 -24.49
CA GLY A 183 -17.60 19.76 -24.36
C GLY A 183 -16.17 19.52 -24.88
N GLY A 184 -15.58 18.37 -24.53
CA GLY A 184 -14.28 17.93 -25.10
C GLY A 184 -13.02 18.42 -24.38
N ALA A 185 -13.14 19.06 -23.22
CA ALA A 185 -12.02 19.29 -22.30
C ALA A 185 -12.49 19.41 -20.84
N CYS A 186 -11.61 19.04 -19.92
CA CYS A 186 -11.81 19.05 -18.48
C CYS A 186 -10.83 19.99 -17.79
N GLN A 187 -11.35 21.01 -17.12
CA GLN A 187 -10.58 21.97 -16.32
C GLN A 187 -10.05 21.33 -15.05
N THR A 188 -8.93 21.84 -14.53
CA THR A 188 -8.58 21.57 -13.13
C THR A 188 -9.47 22.37 -12.20
N ALA A 189 -9.57 21.92 -10.94
CA ALA A 189 -10.28 22.68 -9.92
C ALA A 189 -9.68 24.08 -9.69
N CYS A 190 -8.37 24.25 -9.90
CA CYS A 190 -7.75 25.57 -9.84
C CYS A 190 -8.30 26.49 -10.94
N GLN A 191 -8.42 25.99 -12.17
CA GLN A 191 -8.94 26.76 -13.30
C GLN A 191 -10.42 27.11 -13.15
N ALA A 192 -11.23 26.16 -12.65
CA ALA A 192 -12.67 26.36 -12.49
C ALA A 192 -13.02 27.28 -11.31
N PHE A 193 -12.32 27.15 -10.19
CA PHE A 193 -12.71 27.83 -8.93
C PHE A 193 -11.74 28.92 -8.48
N GLY A 194 -10.47 28.89 -8.91
CA GLY A 194 -9.45 29.90 -8.59
C GLY A 194 -9.06 30.03 -7.11
N SER A 195 -9.55 29.15 -6.23
CA SER A 195 -9.28 29.26 -4.80
C SER A 195 -7.88 28.73 -4.42
N PRO A 196 -7.22 29.30 -3.40
CA PRO A 196 -5.86 28.90 -3.01
C PRO A 196 -5.72 27.41 -2.64
N GLU A 197 -6.79 26.80 -2.15
CA GLU A 197 -6.88 25.37 -1.83
C GLU A 197 -6.74 24.46 -3.07
N TYR A 198 -7.18 24.90 -4.25
CA TYR A 198 -7.02 24.15 -5.50
C TYR A 198 -5.79 24.59 -6.29
N CYS A 199 -5.42 25.87 -6.20
CA CYS A 199 -4.31 26.45 -6.96
C CYS A 199 -2.96 26.36 -6.27
N CYS A 200 -2.90 25.90 -5.03
CA CYS A 200 -1.67 25.81 -4.24
C CYS A 200 -0.87 27.14 -4.19
N THR A 201 -1.56 28.30 -4.23
CA THR A 201 -0.90 29.61 -4.26
C THR A 201 -0.42 30.00 -2.86
N ILE A 202 0.90 29.93 -2.66
CA ILE A 202 1.58 30.21 -1.39
C ILE A 202 1.49 31.71 -1.05
N SER A 203 0.93 32.06 0.11
CA SER A 203 1.21 33.37 0.74
C SER A 203 2.56 33.29 1.45
N ILE A 204 3.48 34.20 1.11
CA ILE A 204 4.90 34.23 1.50
C ILE A 204 5.14 34.41 3.02
N THR A 205 4.11 34.23 3.86
CA THR A 205 4.13 34.58 5.29
C THR A 205 3.82 33.44 6.25
N SER A 206 3.60 32.20 5.80
CA SER A 206 3.34 31.06 6.69
C SER A 206 4.28 29.89 6.47
N THR A 207 4.89 29.42 7.56
CA THR A 207 5.82 28.28 7.66
C THR A 207 5.15 26.90 7.50
N ASP A 208 3.98 26.80 6.87
CA ASP A 208 3.22 25.56 6.68
C ASP A 208 3.18 25.25 5.18
N THR A 209 4.15 24.44 4.73
CA THR A 209 4.66 24.40 3.34
C THR A 209 4.06 23.32 2.44
N THR A 210 2.84 22.80 2.70
CA THR A 210 2.30 21.70 1.88
C THR A 210 0.89 21.97 1.35
N CYS A 211 0.75 21.97 0.02
CA CYS A 211 -0.55 21.93 -0.65
C CYS A 211 -1.14 20.52 -0.47
N LYS A 212 -2.38 20.41 -0.02
CA LYS A 212 -3.01 19.11 0.24
C LYS A 212 -3.79 18.60 -0.98
N PRO A 213 -3.79 17.28 -1.25
CA PRO A 213 -4.60 16.69 -2.30
C PRO A 213 -6.10 16.96 -2.13
N THR A 214 -6.71 17.58 -3.13
CA THR A 214 -8.17 17.78 -3.19
C THR A 214 -8.86 16.60 -3.87
N THR A 215 -10.17 16.44 -3.68
CA THR A 215 -10.96 15.37 -4.34
C THR A 215 -10.86 15.44 -5.87
N TYR A 216 -10.77 16.64 -6.44
CA TYR A 216 -10.57 16.81 -7.89
C TYR A 216 -9.17 16.40 -8.31
N ALA A 217 -8.13 16.80 -7.56
CA ALA A 217 -6.77 16.35 -7.87
C ALA A 217 -6.64 14.82 -7.78
N GLN A 218 -7.31 14.19 -6.81
CA GLN A 218 -7.37 12.72 -6.69
C GLN A 218 -8.06 12.06 -7.89
N LEU A 219 -9.10 12.67 -8.46
CA LEU A 219 -9.77 12.15 -9.66
C LEU A 219 -8.80 12.03 -10.84
N PHE A 220 -8.08 13.13 -11.15
CA PHE A 220 -7.09 13.16 -12.23
C PHE A 220 -5.96 12.16 -11.96
N LYS A 221 -5.45 12.10 -10.73
CA LYS A 221 -4.38 11.18 -10.37
C LYS A 221 -4.83 9.71 -10.42
N SER A 222 -6.07 9.40 -10.06
CA SER A 222 -6.60 8.04 -10.12
C SER A 222 -6.81 7.53 -11.54
N ALA A 223 -7.27 8.40 -12.45
CA ALA A 223 -7.45 8.04 -13.86
C ALA A 223 -6.11 7.95 -14.60
N CYS A 224 -5.16 8.82 -14.24
CA CYS A 224 -3.87 8.91 -14.91
C CYS A 224 -2.72 8.84 -13.90
N PRO A 225 -2.50 7.67 -13.28
CA PRO A 225 -1.52 7.52 -12.19
C PRO A 225 -0.08 7.78 -12.64
N ARG A 226 0.20 7.57 -13.94
CA ARG A 226 1.52 7.78 -14.56
C ARG A 226 1.71 9.19 -15.13
N SER A 227 0.76 10.09 -14.94
CA SER A 227 0.92 11.53 -15.18
C SER A 227 1.50 12.21 -13.93
N TYR A 228 2.19 13.31 -14.16
CA TYR A 228 2.76 14.16 -13.12
C TYR A 228 1.68 15.10 -12.57
N ASN A 229 1.67 15.23 -11.25
CA ASN A 229 0.88 16.22 -10.52
C ASN A 229 1.65 16.65 -9.27
N SER A 230 2.00 17.94 -9.16
CA SER A 230 2.82 18.48 -8.06
C SER A 230 2.27 18.28 -6.65
N VAL A 231 0.99 17.94 -6.51
CA VAL A 231 0.37 17.64 -5.20
C VAL A 231 0.69 16.22 -4.72
N PHE A 232 1.01 15.30 -5.64
CA PHE A 232 1.27 13.88 -5.36
C PHE A 232 2.70 13.44 -5.66
N ASP A 233 3.35 14.08 -6.63
CA ASP A 233 4.67 13.68 -7.15
C ASP A 233 5.73 14.70 -6.74
N ASP A 234 6.91 14.23 -6.37
CA ASP A 234 8.08 15.06 -6.07
C ASP A 234 9.12 15.01 -7.23
N LEU A 235 10.15 15.87 -7.16
CA LEU A 235 11.23 15.89 -8.16
C LEU A 235 12.06 14.58 -8.24
N ASN A 236 11.95 13.69 -7.25
CA ASN A 236 12.61 12.38 -7.24
C ASN A 236 11.83 11.31 -8.01
N THR A 237 10.52 11.52 -8.22
CA THR A 237 9.63 10.60 -8.94
C THR A 237 9.47 10.90 -10.44
N ILE A 238 10.16 11.91 -10.94
CA ILE A 238 10.12 12.34 -12.35
C ILE A 238 10.88 11.36 -13.25
N TYR A 239 10.35 11.10 -14.45
CA TYR A 239 10.95 10.19 -15.44
C TYR A 239 12.19 10.82 -16.08
N ARG A 240 13.25 10.02 -16.23
CA ARG A 240 14.55 10.46 -16.75
C ARG A 240 15.07 9.46 -17.77
N CYS A 241 15.69 9.93 -18.85
CA CYS A 241 16.30 9.04 -19.83
C CYS A 241 17.44 9.77 -20.54
N ASN A 242 18.62 9.14 -20.61
CA ASN A 242 19.80 9.72 -21.23
C ASN A 242 19.97 9.19 -22.65
N GLY A 243 20.14 10.09 -23.61
CA GLY A 243 20.41 9.74 -25.01
C GLY A 243 19.24 9.02 -25.70
N ALA A 244 18.00 9.38 -25.36
CA ALA A 244 16.80 8.77 -25.92
C ALA A 244 16.20 9.60 -27.06
N ASP A 245 15.58 8.89 -28.00
CA ASP A 245 14.53 9.42 -28.85
C ASP A 245 13.18 9.36 -28.11
N TYR A 246 12.27 10.28 -28.42
CA TYR A 246 10.97 10.44 -27.76
C TYR A 246 9.84 10.24 -28.76
N SER A 247 8.86 9.42 -28.40
CA SER A 247 7.61 9.23 -29.13
C SER A 247 6.47 9.84 -28.33
N ILE A 248 5.84 10.88 -28.86
CA ILE A 248 4.66 11.56 -28.29
C ILE A 248 3.43 11.09 -29.05
N ARG A 249 2.60 10.28 -28.41
CA ARG A 249 1.44 9.63 -29.00
C ARG A 249 0.14 10.23 -28.45
N PHE A 250 -0.71 10.72 -29.34
CA PHE A 250 -2.03 11.25 -29.02
C PHE A 250 -3.10 10.17 -29.18
N CYS A 251 -4.02 10.08 -28.21
CA CYS A 251 -5.02 9.01 -28.07
C CYS A 251 -4.45 7.57 -28.12
N PRO A 252 -3.39 7.26 -27.34
CA PRO A 252 -2.88 5.89 -27.21
C PRO A 252 -3.99 4.92 -26.79
N ALA A 253 -3.80 3.62 -27.07
CA ALA A 253 -4.70 2.59 -26.59
C ALA A 253 -4.73 2.57 -25.04
N SER A 254 -5.90 2.35 -24.43
CA SER A 254 -6.08 2.34 -22.97
C SER A 254 -5.25 1.27 -22.26
N ASP A 255 -4.83 0.23 -22.98
CA ASP A 255 -4.01 -0.89 -22.51
C ASP A 255 -2.50 -0.65 -22.66
N SER A 256 -2.06 0.54 -23.08
CA SER A 256 -0.65 0.82 -23.45
C SER A 256 0.36 0.69 -22.29
N PHE A 257 -0.11 0.74 -21.03
CA PHE A 257 0.72 0.52 -19.84
C PHE A 257 0.65 -0.90 -19.29
N SER A 258 -0.38 -1.66 -19.66
CA SER A 258 -0.67 -2.99 -19.11
C SER A 258 -0.38 -4.12 -20.10
N THR A 259 -0.06 -3.82 -21.36
CA THR A 259 0.16 -4.82 -22.41
C THR A 259 1.53 -4.80 -23.08
N ILE A 260 1.98 -5.98 -23.50
CA ILE A 260 3.08 -6.20 -24.43
C ILE A 260 2.48 -6.87 -25.66
N LYS A 261 2.52 -6.18 -26.79
CA LYS A 261 2.00 -6.66 -28.08
C LYS A 261 3.13 -7.27 -28.93
N HIS A 262 2.76 -8.06 -29.93
CA HIS A 262 3.71 -8.62 -30.89
C HIS A 262 4.66 -7.53 -31.45
N GLY A 263 5.97 -7.79 -31.40
CA GLY A 263 7.03 -6.86 -31.84
C GLY A 263 7.44 -5.79 -30.81
N SER A 264 6.77 -5.69 -29.67
CA SER A 264 7.16 -4.82 -28.57
C SER A 264 8.03 -5.54 -27.52
N GLN A 265 8.74 -4.76 -26.71
CA GLN A 265 9.65 -5.26 -25.68
C GLN A 265 9.48 -4.44 -24.40
N LEU A 266 9.62 -5.10 -23.26
CA LEU A 266 9.74 -4.48 -21.94
C LEU A 266 11.20 -4.58 -21.49
N ASN A 267 11.93 -3.47 -21.58
CA ASN A 267 13.34 -3.42 -21.23
C ASN A 267 13.57 -3.60 -19.72
N SER A 268 14.80 -3.95 -19.32
CA SER A 268 15.16 -4.16 -17.91
C SER A 268 14.91 -2.96 -16.99
N THR A 269 14.80 -1.75 -17.53
CA THR A 269 14.53 -0.52 -16.76
C THR A 269 13.07 -0.08 -16.81
N ASP A 270 12.25 -0.72 -17.65
CA ASP A 270 10.84 -0.37 -17.84
C ASP A 270 9.93 -1.27 -16.99
N GLN A 271 8.68 -0.83 -16.85
CA GLN A 271 7.68 -1.50 -16.02
C GLN A 271 6.31 -1.51 -16.70
N LEU A 272 5.68 -2.67 -16.65
CA LEU A 272 4.28 -2.86 -17.01
C LEU A 272 3.43 -2.63 -15.76
N VAL A 273 2.34 -1.88 -15.87
CA VAL A 273 1.45 -1.57 -14.74
C VAL A 273 0.02 -1.91 -15.13
N SER A 274 -0.70 -2.59 -14.23
CA SER A 274 -2.10 -2.95 -14.44
C SER A 274 -2.96 -1.68 -14.64
N ILE A 275 -4.10 -1.80 -15.31
CA ILE A 275 -4.92 -0.64 -15.73
C ILE A 275 -5.31 0.25 -14.54
N GLY A 276 -5.80 -0.34 -13.45
CA GLY A 276 -6.13 0.36 -12.21
C GLY A 276 -4.92 0.76 -11.36
N GLY A 277 -3.69 0.45 -11.79
CA GLY A 277 -2.47 0.80 -11.07
C GLY A 277 -2.16 -0.09 -9.86
N ASN A 278 -2.86 -1.21 -9.68
CA ASN A 278 -2.72 -2.07 -8.50
C ASN A 278 -1.41 -2.87 -8.48
N PHE A 279 -0.99 -3.38 -9.64
CA PHE A 279 0.18 -4.25 -9.78
C PHE A 279 1.16 -3.70 -10.79
N THR A 280 2.44 -3.96 -10.53
CA THR A 280 3.56 -3.66 -11.42
C THR A 280 4.32 -4.93 -11.73
N LEU A 281 4.68 -5.13 -13.00
CA LEU A 281 5.59 -6.15 -13.49
C LEU A 281 6.86 -5.49 -14.04
N GLY A 282 8.02 -6.05 -13.72
CA GLY A 282 9.29 -5.56 -14.23
C GLY A 282 10.48 -6.35 -13.71
N PHE A 283 11.66 -5.97 -14.18
CA PHE A 283 12.91 -6.56 -13.73
C PHE A 283 13.36 -5.92 -12.40
N PHE A 284 13.98 -6.71 -11.53
CA PHE A 284 14.51 -6.26 -10.23
C PHE A 284 15.85 -6.92 -9.91
N ASN A 285 16.55 -6.33 -8.92
CA ASN A 285 17.87 -6.71 -8.40
C ASN A 285 19.06 -6.35 -9.32
N GLU A 286 20.21 -5.99 -8.73
CA GLU A 286 21.35 -5.39 -9.43
C GLU A 286 22.33 -6.40 -10.02
N ASP A 287 22.75 -7.42 -9.26
CA ASP A 287 23.75 -8.42 -9.72
C ASP A 287 23.11 -9.54 -10.55
N TYR A 288 21.93 -9.97 -10.11
CA TYR A 288 21.18 -11.09 -10.66
C TYR A 288 19.75 -10.65 -10.88
N SER A 289 19.40 -10.39 -12.13
CA SER A 289 18.11 -9.83 -12.50
C SER A 289 17.03 -10.92 -12.56
N TYR A 290 15.88 -10.58 -11.99
CA TYR A 290 14.68 -11.39 -11.99
C TYR A 290 13.51 -10.60 -12.57
N LEU A 291 12.63 -11.26 -13.31
CA LEU A 291 11.35 -10.71 -13.71
C LEU A 291 10.31 -11.06 -12.64
N GLY A 292 9.60 -10.07 -12.11
CA GLY A 292 8.58 -10.31 -11.08
C GLY A 292 7.42 -9.33 -11.11
N ILE A 293 6.43 -9.63 -10.28
CA ILE A 293 5.22 -8.82 -10.05
C ILE A 293 5.19 -8.38 -8.59
N TRP A 294 4.72 -7.17 -8.31
CA TRP A 294 4.48 -6.64 -6.95
C TRP A 294 3.30 -5.66 -6.94
N TYR A 295 2.79 -5.36 -5.75
CA TYR A 295 1.81 -4.27 -5.58
C TYR A 295 2.49 -2.93 -5.81
N THR A 296 1.93 -2.09 -6.69
CA THR A 296 2.53 -0.81 -7.09
C THR A 296 2.77 0.13 -5.90
N ASN A 297 1.85 0.12 -4.92
CA ASN A 297 1.88 1.00 -3.75
C ASN A 297 2.50 0.35 -2.49
N ASP A 298 3.05 -0.86 -2.58
CA ASP A 298 3.73 -1.48 -1.44
C ASP A 298 5.12 -0.85 -1.25
N VAL A 299 5.31 -0.20 -0.11
CA VAL A 299 6.56 0.51 0.24
C VAL A 299 7.75 -0.44 0.30
N GLU A 300 7.52 -1.69 0.73
CA GLU A 300 8.55 -2.73 0.77
C GLU A 300 8.79 -3.38 -0.62
N SER A 301 7.96 -3.06 -1.61
CA SER A 301 8.01 -3.62 -2.97
C SER A 301 8.08 -5.16 -2.99
N ARG A 302 7.35 -5.82 -2.08
CA ARG A 302 7.40 -7.28 -1.93
C ARG A 302 6.92 -7.97 -3.21
N LYS A 303 7.70 -8.93 -3.68
CA LYS A 303 7.39 -9.66 -4.91
C LYS A 303 6.36 -10.73 -4.63
N VAL A 304 5.25 -10.67 -5.38
CA VAL A 304 4.13 -11.62 -5.29
C VAL A 304 4.26 -12.75 -6.32
N TRP A 305 5.10 -12.56 -7.33
CA TRP A 305 5.39 -13.57 -8.34
C TRP A 305 6.76 -13.32 -8.97
N VAL A 306 7.46 -14.38 -9.37
CA VAL A 306 8.77 -14.32 -10.04
C VAL A 306 8.81 -15.35 -11.17
N ALA A 307 9.19 -14.92 -12.38
CA ALA A 307 9.20 -15.77 -13.57
C ALA A 307 10.39 -16.75 -13.59
N ASN A 308 11.57 -16.28 -13.17
CA ASN A 308 12.84 -16.99 -13.28
C ASN A 308 13.56 -17.18 -11.93
N PRO A 309 12.88 -17.70 -10.88
CA PRO A 309 13.45 -17.75 -9.52
C PRO A 309 14.71 -18.62 -9.41
N ASN A 310 14.82 -19.67 -10.23
CA ASN A 310 15.92 -20.64 -10.20
C ASN A 310 16.98 -20.38 -11.30
N THR A 311 16.72 -19.44 -12.19
CA THR A 311 17.60 -19.11 -13.32
C THR A 311 17.75 -17.59 -13.43
N PRO A 312 18.40 -16.95 -12.44
CA PRO A 312 18.67 -15.52 -12.48
C PRO A 312 19.49 -15.13 -13.70
N ILE A 313 19.22 -13.94 -14.22
CA ILE A 313 19.97 -13.39 -15.35
C ILE A 313 21.14 -12.60 -14.77
N LYS A 314 22.37 -12.92 -15.17
CA LYS A 314 23.52 -12.09 -14.78
C LYS A 314 23.31 -10.68 -15.35
N SER A 315 23.17 -9.70 -14.47
CA SER A 315 22.78 -8.37 -14.85
C SER A 315 23.91 -7.67 -15.59
N THR A 316 23.68 -7.40 -16.88
CA THR A 316 24.43 -6.40 -17.64
C THR A 316 23.44 -5.28 -17.91
N SER A 317 23.55 -4.19 -17.16
CA SER A 317 22.60 -3.07 -17.14
C SER A 317 22.14 -2.68 -18.56
N GLY A 318 20.82 -2.75 -18.80
CA GLY A 318 20.18 -2.34 -20.05
C GLY A 318 20.28 -3.33 -21.22
N ALA A 319 20.87 -4.52 -21.03
CA ALA A 319 21.10 -5.46 -22.14
C ALA A 319 19.99 -6.51 -22.33
N HIS A 320 19.07 -6.65 -21.38
CA HIS A 320 18.00 -7.65 -21.41
C HIS A 320 16.59 -7.06 -21.41
N ALA A 321 15.66 -7.77 -22.04
CA ALA A 321 14.27 -7.38 -22.18
C ALA A 321 13.34 -8.60 -22.22
N LEU A 322 12.09 -8.40 -21.79
CA LEU A 322 10.98 -9.33 -22.01
C LEU A 322 10.32 -9.02 -23.36
N SER A 323 10.05 -10.03 -24.17
CA SER A 323 9.38 -9.87 -25.46
C SER A 323 8.54 -11.12 -25.80
N ILE A 324 7.77 -11.02 -26.88
CA ILE A 324 7.05 -12.15 -27.47
C ILE A 324 7.83 -12.58 -28.71
N ASP A 325 8.21 -13.86 -28.77
CA ASP A 325 8.92 -14.44 -29.91
C ASP A 325 8.06 -14.40 -31.18
N VAL A 326 8.61 -13.83 -32.25
CA VAL A 326 7.88 -13.64 -33.53
C VAL A 326 7.60 -14.94 -34.28
N ASN A 327 8.32 -16.02 -33.97
CA ASN A 327 8.22 -17.30 -34.64
C ASN A 327 7.41 -18.33 -33.85
N THR A 328 7.34 -18.22 -32.53
CA THR A 328 6.65 -19.18 -31.67
C THR A 328 5.49 -18.59 -30.86
N GLY A 329 5.47 -17.27 -30.67
CA GLY A 329 4.50 -16.59 -29.81
C GLY A 329 4.78 -16.75 -28.32
N ASP A 330 5.94 -17.28 -27.95
CA ASP A 330 6.31 -17.46 -26.56
C ASP A 330 6.77 -16.16 -25.92
N LEU A 331 6.41 -15.96 -24.64
CA LEU A 331 7.07 -14.95 -23.83
C LEU A 331 8.50 -15.39 -23.53
N ILE A 332 9.45 -14.59 -23.99
CA ILE A 332 10.88 -14.86 -23.90
C ILE A 332 11.62 -13.70 -23.25
N ILE A 333 12.73 -14.03 -22.57
CA ILE A 333 13.70 -13.03 -22.12
C ILE A 333 14.88 -13.09 -23.07
N ILE A 334 15.20 -11.93 -23.66
CA ILE A 334 16.30 -11.77 -24.62
C ILE A 334 17.41 -10.92 -24.03
N ALA A 335 18.65 -11.13 -24.47
CA ALA A 335 19.75 -10.21 -24.26
C ALA A 335 20.70 -10.17 -25.46
N GLY A 336 21.11 -8.98 -25.89
CA GLY A 336 22.00 -8.81 -27.06
C GLY A 336 21.48 -9.48 -28.34
N GLY A 337 20.17 -9.49 -28.55
CA GLY A 337 19.51 -10.13 -29.71
C GLY A 337 19.43 -11.66 -29.66
N ARG A 338 19.81 -12.29 -28.54
CA ARG A 338 19.70 -13.74 -28.32
C ARG A 338 18.67 -14.06 -27.24
N THR A 339 17.89 -15.12 -27.43
CA THR A 339 17.00 -15.65 -26.39
C THR A 339 17.82 -16.28 -25.27
N LEU A 340 17.65 -15.78 -24.05
CA LEU A 340 18.25 -16.36 -22.85
C LEU A 340 17.39 -17.50 -22.29
N MET A 341 16.08 -17.28 -22.22
CA MET A 341 15.12 -18.27 -21.74
C MET A 341 13.71 -18.00 -22.25
N SER A 342 12.90 -19.05 -22.31
CA SER A 342 11.46 -18.96 -22.55
C SER A 342 10.71 -19.06 -21.22
N ILE A 343 9.75 -18.16 -20.99
CA ILE A 343 8.84 -18.19 -19.85
C ILE A 343 7.67 -19.13 -20.15
N THR A 344 7.21 -19.15 -21.40
CA THR A 344 6.09 -19.97 -21.86
C THR A 344 6.53 -21.02 -22.87
N ASN A 345 5.63 -21.95 -23.18
CA ASN A 345 5.82 -22.94 -24.24
C ASN A 345 4.49 -23.19 -24.97
N VAL A 346 4.00 -22.18 -25.69
CA VAL A 346 2.72 -22.16 -26.40
C VAL A 346 2.87 -22.66 -27.84
N GLN A 347 3.96 -22.32 -28.54
CA GLN A 347 4.26 -22.77 -29.91
C GLN A 347 3.14 -22.49 -30.93
N MET A 348 2.69 -21.23 -31.04
CA MET A 348 1.64 -20.80 -31.99
C MET A 348 2.08 -20.76 -33.46
N GLY A 349 3.39 -20.79 -33.72
CA GLY A 349 3.95 -20.61 -35.06
C GLY A 349 4.18 -19.14 -35.42
N PRO A 350 4.58 -18.85 -36.67
CA PRO A 350 5.11 -17.55 -37.06
C PRO A 350 4.04 -16.47 -37.17
N ASN A 351 4.40 -15.24 -36.80
CA ASN A 351 3.54 -14.05 -36.73
C ASN A 351 2.23 -14.28 -35.92
N PRO A 352 2.34 -14.73 -34.66
CA PRO A 352 1.16 -14.99 -33.84
C PRO A 352 0.49 -13.69 -33.40
N ASN A 353 -0.84 -13.66 -33.46
CA ASN A 353 -1.64 -12.52 -33.01
C ASN A 353 -1.88 -12.64 -31.49
N VAL A 354 -0.84 -12.40 -30.70
CA VAL A 354 -0.85 -12.58 -29.25
C VAL A 354 -0.49 -11.30 -28.50
N THR A 355 -1.11 -11.13 -27.34
CA THR A 355 -0.84 -10.03 -26.41
C THR A 355 -0.61 -10.58 -25.02
N ALA A 356 0.44 -10.10 -24.35
CA ALA A 356 0.61 -10.31 -22.92
C ALA A 356 0.02 -9.14 -22.14
N ILE A 357 -0.78 -9.40 -21.10
CA ILE A 357 -1.49 -8.39 -20.32
C ILE A 357 -1.31 -8.62 -18.82
N LEU A 358 -1.02 -7.56 -18.06
CA LEU A 358 -1.04 -7.55 -16.60
C LEU A 358 -2.37 -6.98 -16.09
N GLU A 359 -3.06 -7.76 -15.27
CA GLU A 359 -4.39 -7.44 -14.77
C GLU A 359 -4.40 -6.89 -13.34
N ASP A 360 -5.50 -6.26 -12.94
CA ASP A 360 -5.65 -5.61 -11.63
C ASP A 360 -5.79 -6.58 -10.45
N ASN A 361 -5.87 -7.88 -10.70
CA ASN A 361 -5.74 -8.95 -9.71
C ASN A 361 -4.30 -9.48 -9.59
N GLY A 362 -3.37 -9.00 -10.42
CA GLY A 362 -1.97 -9.43 -10.45
C GLY A 362 -1.69 -10.62 -11.38
N ASN A 363 -2.70 -11.10 -12.11
CA ASN A 363 -2.53 -12.16 -13.09
C ASN A 363 -1.89 -11.59 -14.37
N PHE A 364 -0.82 -12.23 -14.83
CA PHE A 364 -0.14 -11.88 -16.08
C PHE A 364 -0.45 -12.95 -17.10
N ARG A 365 -1.18 -12.59 -18.16
CA ARG A 365 -1.75 -13.53 -19.12
C ARG A 365 -1.19 -13.30 -20.51
N LEU A 366 -1.00 -14.38 -21.25
CA LEU A 366 -0.75 -14.37 -22.68
C LEU A 366 -2.03 -14.85 -23.39
N ILE A 367 -2.57 -14.02 -24.27
CA ILE A 367 -3.89 -14.21 -24.88
C ILE A 367 -3.74 -14.23 -26.40
N ASP A 368 -4.46 -15.12 -27.08
CA ASP A 368 -4.67 -15.06 -28.53
C ASP A 368 -5.74 -14.00 -28.84
N GLU A 369 -5.37 -12.97 -29.57
CA GLU A 369 -6.27 -11.87 -29.90
C GLU A 369 -7.37 -12.26 -30.89
N THR A 370 -7.21 -13.38 -31.59
CA THR A 370 -8.13 -13.87 -32.63
C THR A 370 -9.40 -14.46 -32.02
N ASP A 371 -9.26 -15.31 -31.00
CA ASP A 371 -10.35 -16.02 -30.33
C ASP A 371 -10.50 -15.67 -28.83
N LYS A 372 -9.63 -14.79 -28.31
CA LYS A 372 -9.58 -14.35 -26.90
C LYS A 372 -9.28 -15.47 -25.92
N ARG A 373 -8.71 -16.59 -26.38
CA ARG A 373 -8.31 -17.70 -25.52
C ARG A 373 -7.06 -17.36 -24.73
N VAL A 374 -7.06 -17.70 -23.44
CA VAL A 374 -5.87 -17.64 -22.58
C VAL A 374 -4.94 -18.78 -22.96
N LEU A 375 -3.74 -18.45 -23.41
CA LEU A 375 -2.69 -19.39 -23.81
C LEU A 375 -1.80 -19.78 -22.63
N TRP A 376 -1.57 -18.81 -21.71
CA TRP A 376 -0.78 -18.98 -20.51
C TRP A 376 -1.16 -17.90 -19.48
N GLU A 377 -1.04 -18.21 -18.19
CA GLU A 377 -1.24 -17.24 -17.11
C GLU A 377 -0.30 -17.45 -15.92
N SER A 378 0.08 -16.38 -15.21
CA SER A 378 1.02 -16.47 -14.08
C SER A 378 0.42 -17.13 -12.85
N PHE A 379 -0.90 -17.02 -12.65
CA PHE A 379 -1.62 -17.66 -11.54
C PHE A 379 -1.51 -19.18 -11.54
N ASP A 380 -1.21 -19.72 -12.72
CA ASP A 380 -1.01 -21.12 -13.01
C ASP A 380 0.41 -21.60 -12.69
N HIS A 381 1.32 -20.68 -12.37
CA HIS A 381 2.72 -20.90 -12.02
C HIS A 381 3.09 -20.13 -10.74
N PRO A 382 2.46 -20.44 -9.59
CA PRO A 382 2.72 -19.75 -8.32
C PRO A 382 4.17 -19.92 -7.85
N THR A 383 4.67 -18.92 -7.12
CA THR A 383 5.95 -18.99 -6.38
C THR A 383 5.71 -19.24 -4.90
N ASN A 384 6.04 -18.29 -4.02
CA ASN A 384 5.88 -18.38 -2.57
C ASN A 384 4.61 -17.66 -2.07
N VAL A 385 3.88 -16.97 -2.94
CA VAL A 385 2.70 -16.16 -2.57
C VAL A 385 1.44 -16.71 -3.22
N LEU A 386 0.34 -16.73 -2.46
CA LEU A 386 -1.02 -16.96 -2.93
C LEU A 386 -1.77 -15.62 -2.84
N LEU A 387 -2.19 -15.09 -4.00
CA LEU A 387 -3.03 -13.90 -4.13
C LEU A 387 -4.53 -14.26 -4.18
N PRO A 388 -5.44 -13.28 -4.01
CA PRO A 388 -6.87 -13.51 -4.18
C PRO A 388 -7.19 -14.09 -5.57
N GLY A 389 -8.04 -15.10 -5.61
CA GLY A 389 -8.43 -15.80 -6.84
C GLY A 389 -7.39 -16.80 -7.37
N MET A 390 -6.16 -16.84 -6.84
CA MET A 390 -5.22 -17.93 -7.16
C MET A 390 -5.73 -19.25 -6.57
N LYS A 391 -5.33 -20.35 -7.20
CA LYS A 391 -5.74 -21.71 -6.80
C LYS A 391 -4.57 -22.43 -6.15
N LEU A 392 -4.86 -23.23 -5.13
CA LEU A 392 -3.94 -24.19 -4.53
C LEU A 392 -4.61 -25.57 -4.55
N GLY A 393 -4.03 -26.57 -5.22
CA GLY A 393 -4.66 -27.87 -5.42
C GLY A 393 -4.49 -28.37 -6.84
N TYR A 394 -5.50 -29.06 -7.38
CA TYR A 394 -5.38 -29.80 -8.63
C TYR A 394 -6.49 -29.49 -9.62
N ASP A 395 -6.12 -29.43 -10.89
CA ASP A 395 -7.01 -29.63 -12.02
C ASP A 395 -6.82 -31.06 -12.53
N ILE A 396 -7.87 -31.87 -12.39
CA ILE A 396 -7.87 -33.28 -12.75
C ILE A 396 -7.91 -33.43 -14.27
N THR A 397 -8.55 -32.48 -14.97
CA THR A 397 -8.72 -32.53 -16.42
C THR A 397 -7.43 -32.20 -17.17
N THR A 398 -6.70 -31.19 -16.70
CA THR A 398 -5.43 -30.75 -17.31
C THR A 398 -4.20 -31.40 -16.68
N GLY A 399 -4.37 -32.06 -15.51
CA GLY A 399 -3.26 -32.61 -14.72
C GLY A 399 -2.45 -31.55 -13.98
N LYS A 400 -2.93 -30.30 -13.95
CA LYS A 400 -2.23 -29.17 -13.34
C LYS A 400 -2.27 -29.27 -11.82
N ASN A 401 -1.14 -28.99 -11.19
CA ASN A 401 -1.01 -28.98 -9.73
C ASN A 401 -0.46 -27.61 -9.29
N TRP A 402 -1.25 -26.88 -8.53
CA TRP A 402 -0.89 -25.59 -7.96
C TRP A 402 -0.40 -25.76 -6.53
N THR A 403 0.88 -25.51 -6.31
CA THR A 403 1.53 -25.55 -4.99
C THR A 403 2.41 -24.34 -4.81
N LEU A 404 2.47 -23.78 -3.59
CA LEU A 404 3.47 -22.75 -3.30
C LEU A 404 4.81 -23.40 -2.94
N THR A 405 5.91 -22.73 -3.29
CA THR A 405 7.26 -23.09 -2.85
C THR A 405 7.89 -21.86 -2.22
N SER A 406 8.42 -21.98 -1.01
CA SER A 406 9.09 -20.87 -0.32
C SER A 406 10.30 -20.42 -1.12
N TRP A 407 10.75 -19.20 -0.88
CA TRP A 407 12.10 -18.81 -1.27
C TRP A 407 13.13 -19.48 -0.36
N VAL A 408 14.39 -19.57 -0.80
CA VAL A 408 15.49 -20.08 0.02
C VAL A 408 15.83 -19.09 1.14
N SER A 409 15.68 -17.79 0.89
CA SER A 409 15.75 -16.72 1.88
C SER A 409 14.86 -15.54 1.46
N ASN A 410 14.70 -14.53 2.32
CA ASN A 410 13.92 -13.34 1.99
C ASN A 410 14.52 -12.52 0.82
N ASP A 411 15.82 -12.65 0.58
CA ASP A 411 16.52 -11.88 -0.45
C ASP A 411 16.75 -12.68 -1.75
N ILE A 412 16.68 -14.02 -1.69
CA ILE A 412 17.01 -14.91 -2.80
C ILE A 412 15.77 -15.71 -3.24
N PRO A 413 15.15 -15.38 -4.39
CA PRO A 413 13.90 -16.00 -4.85
C PRO A 413 13.95 -17.47 -5.21
N SER A 414 15.13 -18.06 -5.31
CA SER A 414 15.31 -19.47 -5.69
C SER A 414 14.55 -20.40 -4.74
N SER A 415 14.11 -21.53 -5.28
CA SER A 415 13.24 -22.47 -4.56
C SER A 415 13.88 -22.95 -3.25
N GLY A 416 13.19 -22.67 -2.14
CA GLY A 416 13.59 -23.04 -0.80
C GLY A 416 13.11 -24.41 -0.37
N ALA A 417 13.25 -24.68 0.94
CA ALA A 417 13.01 -26.00 1.50
C ALA A 417 11.52 -26.37 1.68
N PHE A 418 10.60 -25.41 1.63
CA PHE A 418 9.20 -25.62 1.97
C PHE A 418 8.28 -25.55 0.75
N THR A 419 7.31 -26.46 0.72
CA THR A 419 6.21 -26.45 -0.24
C THR A 419 4.89 -26.48 0.50
N MET A 420 3.90 -25.69 0.08
CA MET A 420 2.55 -25.73 0.61
C MET A 420 1.58 -26.23 -0.46
N SER A 421 0.75 -27.20 -0.08
CA SER A 421 -0.22 -27.85 -0.97
C SER A 421 -1.59 -27.95 -0.30
N TRP A 422 -2.65 -27.98 -1.11
CA TRP A 422 -3.98 -28.38 -0.66
C TRP A 422 -4.12 -29.90 -0.71
N GLU A 423 -4.56 -30.51 0.40
CA GLU A 423 -4.84 -31.95 0.49
C GLU A 423 -6.34 -32.19 0.59
N PRO A 424 -7.03 -32.46 -0.54
CA PRO A 424 -8.43 -32.82 -0.56
C PRO A 424 -8.59 -34.35 -0.44
N ILE A 425 -8.30 -34.91 0.74
CA ILE A 425 -8.32 -36.37 0.97
C ILE A 425 -9.74 -36.91 0.80
N GLU A 426 -10.71 -36.22 1.42
CA GLU A 426 -12.15 -36.46 1.31
C GLU A 426 -12.88 -35.12 1.31
N GLU A 427 -14.14 -35.06 0.87
CA GLU A 427 -14.94 -33.83 0.81
C GLU A 427 -15.01 -33.12 2.18
N THR A 428 -15.04 -33.87 3.27
CA THR A 428 -15.09 -33.36 4.66
C THR A 428 -13.72 -33.22 5.33
N SER A 429 -12.64 -33.63 4.66
CA SER A 429 -11.28 -33.65 5.22
C SER A 429 -10.29 -32.98 4.28
N GLN A 430 -10.50 -31.68 4.08
CA GLN A 430 -9.65 -30.84 3.25
C GLN A 430 -8.79 -29.90 4.12
N ARG A 431 -7.49 -29.82 3.84
CA ARG A 431 -6.52 -29.09 4.67
C ARG A 431 -5.33 -28.59 3.88
N LEU A 432 -4.65 -27.57 4.41
CA LEU A 432 -3.34 -27.15 3.96
C LEU A 432 -2.27 -28.05 4.58
N MET A 433 -1.30 -28.44 3.77
CA MET A 433 -0.14 -29.20 4.19
C MET A 433 1.14 -28.48 3.75
N ILE A 434 1.99 -28.15 4.71
CA ILE A 434 3.36 -27.69 4.47
C ILE A 434 4.28 -28.90 4.59
N ARG A 435 5.09 -29.12 3.55
CA ARG A 435 6.15 -30.12 3.52
C ARG A 435 7.50 -29.44 3.47
N ARG A 436 8.47 -29.99 4.19
CA ARG A 436 9.87 -29.59 4.16
C ARG A 436 10.68 -30.67 3.46
N ARG A 437 11.35 -30.33 2.35
CA ARG A 437 12.12 -31.27 1.49
C ARG A 437 11.31 -32.56 1.21
N GLY A 438 10.03 -32.38 0.86
CA GLY A 438 9.08 -33.45 0.54
C GLY A 438 8.41 -34.16 1.72
N LYS A 439 8.84 -33.91 2.98
CA LYS A 439 8.29 -34.57 4.17
C LYS A 439 7.24 -33.68 4.87
N PRO A 440 6.12 -34.22 5.39
CA PRO A 440 5.15 -33.45 6.16
C PRO A 440 5.81 -32.70 7.32
N TYR A 441 5.48 -31.42 7.47
CA TYR A 441 6.08 -30.54 8.47
C TYR A 441 5.01 -29.85 9.34
N TRP A 442 3.96 -29.33 8.70
CA TRP A 442 2.86 -28.66 9.39
C TRP A 442 1.54 -28.83 8.63
N THR A 443 0.41 -28.84 9.34
CA THR A 443 -0.95 -28.89 8.78
C THR A 443 -1.85 -27.83 9.39
N SER A 444 -2.75 -27.26 8.59
CA SER A 444 -3.81 -26.37 9.09
C SER A 444 -4.87 -27.10 9.92
N GLY A 445 -4.85 -28.44 9.87
CA GLY A 445 -6.01 -29.27 10.20
C GLY A 445 -7.17 -29.01 9.23
N ASN A 446 -8.29 -29.68 9.46
CA ASN A 446 -9.41 -29.65 8.51
C ASN A 446 -10.06 -28.27 8.46
N LEU A 447 -10.42 -27.85 7.25
CA LEU A 447 -11.22 -26.64 7.00
C LEU A 447 -12.70 -26.96 7.24
N ASN A 448 -13.31 -26.32 8.23
CA ASN A 448 -14.73 -26.45 8.54
C ASN A 448 -15.36 -25.06 8.71
N ASN A 449 -16.44 -24.75 7.98
CA ASN A 449 -17.18 -23.47 8.11
C ASN A 449 -16.27 -22.22 8.05
N GLN A 450 -15.34 -22.17 7.09
CA GLN A 450 -14.33 -21.11 6.94
C GLN A 450 -13.36 -20.96 8.12
N VAL A 451 -13.14 -22.04 8.88
CA VAL A 451 -12.24 -22.07 10.03
C VAL A 451 -11.29 -23.24 9.87
N PHE A 452 -9.99 -22.96 9.94
CA PHE A 452 -8.95 -24.00 9.99
C PHE A 452 -8.68 -24.38 11.44
N GLN A 453 -8.56 -25.67 11.75
CA GLN A 453 -8.39 -26.14 13.13
C GLN A 453 -7.19 -25.52 13.87
N TYR A 454 -6.05 -25.34 13.19
CA TYR A 454 -4.79 -24.91 13.82
C TYR A 454 -4.34 -23.49 13.43
N MET A 455 -5.11 -22.74 12.64
CA MET A 455 -4.77 -21.36 12.25
C MET A 455 -5.51 -20.31 13.08
N VAL A 456 -5.27 -20.31 14.39
CA VAL A 456 -6.02 -19.49 15.37
C VAL A 456 -6.00 -17.98 15.02
N ALA A 457 -4.87 -17.45 14.57
CA ALA A 457 -4.73 -16.03 14.21
C ALA A 457 -5.52 -15.64 12.96
N LEU A 458 -5.66 -16.55 11.98
CA LEU A 458 -6.51 -16.35 10.80
C LEU A 458 -8.00 -16.44 11.18
N ASN A 459 -8.35 -17.30 12.13
CA ASN A 459 -9.72 -17.47 12.59
C ASN A 459 -10.23 -16.31 13.47
N ALA A 460 -9.33 -15.42 13.90
CA ALA A 460 -9.71 -14.25 14.69
C ALA A 460 -10.69 -13.36 13.88
N PRO A 461 -11.68 -12.73 14.52
CA PRO A 461 -12.72 -11.95 13.82
C PRO A 461 -12.18 -10.87 12.88
N SER A 462 -11.05 -10.25 13.22
CA SER A 462 -10.37 -9.24 12.39
C SER A 462 -9.87 -9.81 11.06
N SER A 463 -9.31 -11.02 11.08
CA SER A 463 -8.77 -11.71 9.91
C SER A 463 -9.88 -12.37 9.08
N LYS A 464 -10.91 -12.91 9.75
CA LYS A 464 -12.08 -13.52 9.10
C LYS A 464 -12.90 -12.53 8.25
N SER A 465 -12.87 -11.23 8.57
CA SER A 465 -13.48 -10.19 7.71
C SER A 465 -12.65 -9.82 6.48
N ARG A 466 -11.38 -10.23 6.40
CA ARG A 466 -10.46 -9.92 5.28
C ARG A 466 -10.48 -11.00 4.19
N TYR A 467 -10.69 -12.25 4.59
CA TYR A 467 -10.58 -13.43 3.74
C TYR A 467 -11.90 -14.17 3.64
N HIS A 468 -12.42 -14.31 2.42
CA HIS A 468 -13.50 -15.24 2.13
C HIS A 468 -12.91 -16.53 1.56
N LEU A 469 -12.83 -17.57 2.39
CA LEU A 469 -12.21 -18.83 2.02
C LEU A 469 -13.15 -19.69 1.17
N THR A 470 -12.62 -20.22 0.08
CA THR A 470 -13.34 -21.07 -0.88
C THR A 470 -12.60 -22.39 -1.06
N SER A 471 -13.31 -23.49 -0.88
CA SER A 471 -12.81 -24.85 -1.18
C SER A 471 -13.72 -25.51 -2.20
N VAL A 472 -13.16 -25.92 -3.33
CA VAL A 472 -13.87 -26.61 -4.40
C VAL A 472 -13.45 -28.07 -4.40
N TYR A 473 -14.43 -28.97 -4.42
CA TYR A 473 -14.22 -30.42 -4.51
C TYR A 473 -15.20 -31.01 -5.52
N ASN A 474 -14.73 -31.27 -6.74
CA ASN A 474 -15.53 -31.97 -7.76
C ASN A 474 -14.65 -32.91 -8.62
N ASN A 475 -15.22 -33.45 -9.69
CA ASN A 475 -14.54 -34.43 -10.57
C ASN A 475 -13.58 -33.78 -11.57
N GLU A 476 -13.66 -32.46 -11.76
CA GLU A 476 -12.82 -31.72 -12.69
C GLU A 476 -11.67 -31.01 -11.96
N THR A 477 -11.97 -30.38 -10.82
CA THR A 477 -11.03 -29.55 -10.07
C THR A 477 -11.22 -29.73 -8.57
N ARG A 478 -10.11 -29.67 -7.84
CA ARG A 478 -10.06 -29.76 -6.37
C ARG A 478 -9.04 -28.77 -5.84
N TYR A 479 -9.50 -27.60 -5.43
CA TYR A 479 -8.60 -26.52 -5.02
C TYR A 479 -9.16 -25.70 -3.87
N PHE A 480 -8.24 -25.07 -3.17
CA PHE A 480 -8.47 -24.00 -2.23
C PHE A 480 -8.14 -22.66 -2.90
N SER A 481 -8.95 -21.65 -2.62
CA SER A 481 -8.74 -20.27 -3.02
C SER A 481 -9.35 -19.36 -1.96
N TYR A 482 -9.11 -18.07 -2.08
CA TYR A 482 -9.80 -17.08 -1.27
C TYR A 482 -10.06 -15.81 -2.07
N ASP A 483 -11.10 -15.09 -1.67
CA ASP A 483 -11.34 -13.73 -2.12
C ASP A 483 -10.94 -12.73 -1.03
N GLY A 484 -10.39 -11.60 -1.46
CA GLY A 484 -9.97 -10.50 -0.61
C GLY A 484 -11.04 -9.41 -0.56
N ASN A 485 -11.10 -8.65 0.54
CA ASN A 485 -11.86 -7.40 0.56
C ASN A 485 -11.14 -6.33 -0.29
N ASN A 486 -11.85 -5.67 -1.21
CA ASN A 486 -11.32 -4.70 -2.19
C ASN A 486 -10.54 -3.51 -1.59
N SER A 487 -10.65 -3.24 -0.29
CA SER A 487 -9.93 -2.16 0.39
C SER A 487 -8.60 -2.58 1.04
N ALA A 488 -8.22 -3.86 0.98
CA ALA A 488 -6.96 -4.39 1.47
C ALA A 488 -6.13 -4.98 0.32
N THR A 489 -4.81 -5.11 0.48
CA THR A 489 -3.91 -5.85 -0.42
C THR A 489 -3.56 -7.22 0.19
N PRO A 490 -4.52 -8.15 0.32
CA PRO A 490 -4.30 -9.41 1.03
C PRO A 490 -3.45 -10.38 0.21
N MET A 491 -2.43 -10.96 0.84
CA MET A 491 -1.57 -11.97 0.23
C MET A 491 -1.11 -12.98 1.29
N TRP A 492 -1.04 -14.27 0.93
CA TRP A 492 -0.50 -15.28 1.83
C TRP A 492 0.90 -15.67 1.37
N ILE A 493 1.90 -15.42 2.21
CA ILE A 493 3.31 -15.67 1.90
C ILE A 493 3.78 -16.91 2.66
N LEU A 494 4.35 -17.88 1.94
CA LEU A 494 5.11 -19.00 2.51
C LEU A 494 6.58 -18.59 2.67
N THR A 495 7.02 -18.42 3.91
CA THR A 495 8.37 -17.92 4.23
C THR A 495 9.43 -19.01 4.19
N GLU A 496 10.71 -18.60 4.19
CA GLU A 496 11.90 -19.45 4.26
C GLU A 496 11.99 -20.32 5.53
N LYS A 497 11.18 -19.99 6.54
CA LYS A 497 11.03 -20.74 7.80
C LYS A 497 9.86 -21.72 7.79
N GLY A 498 9.08 -21.75 6.70
CA GLY A 498 7.87 -22.55 6.59
C GLY A 498 6.69 -21.92 7.32
N GLN A 499 6.68 -20.59 7.47
CA GLN A 499 5.56 -19.87 8.06
C GLN A 499 4.58 -19.36 7.01
N ILE A 500 3.31 -19.22 7.39
CA ILE A 500 2.32 -18.48 6.60
C ILE A 500 2.14 -17.10 7.23
N THR A 501 2.32 -16.06 6.43
CA THR A 501 2.12 -14.67 6.86
C THR A 501 1.33 -13.84 5.86
N ASP A 502 0.86 -12.69 6.32
CA ASP A 502 0.13 -11.66 5.58
C ASP A 502 0.99 -10.40 5.44
N ILE A 503 0.55 -9.44 4.64
CA ILE A 503 1.25 -8.18 4.35
C ILE A 503 1.57 -7.34 5.61
N ASP A 504 0.76 -7.48 6.67
CA ASP A 504 0.95 -6.82 7.97
C ASP A 504 1.98 -7.54 8.87
N ASN A 505 2.72 -8.53 8.34
CA ASN A 505 3.62 -9.42 9.09
C ASN A 505 2.91 -10.19 10.21
N SER A 506 1.62 -10.48 10.05
CA SER A 506 0.88 -11.34 10.98
C SER A 506 1.18 -12.80 10.66
N PHE A 507 1.80 -13.54 11.58
CA PHE A 507 2.15 -14.95 11.39
C PHE A 507 1.04 -15.85 11.90
N TRP A 508 0.62 -16.84 11.10
CA TRP A 508 -0.45 -17.77 11.47
C TRP A 508 0.04 -19.18 11.84
N THR A 509 1.34 -19.42 11.71
CA THR A 509 1.97 -20.70 12.02
C THR A 509 3.23 -20.50 12.90
N PRO A 510 3.65 -21.51 13.67
CA PRO A 510 4.85 -21.44 14.49
C PRO A 510 6.12 -21.17 13.66
N GLU A 511 7.11 -20.49 14.26
CA GLU A 511 8.41 -20.23 13.59
C GLU A 511 9.17 -21.51 13.25
N PHE A 512 9.15 -22.49 14.17
CA PHE A 512 9.73 -23.81 13.96
C PHE A 512 8.85 -24.90 14.55
N CYS A 513 8.82 -26.06 13.88
CA CYS A 513 8.20 -27.28 14.40
C CYS A 513 9.27 -28.16 15.04
N TYR A 514 9.21 -28.28 16.37
CA TYR A 514 10.17 -29.06 17.17
C TYR A 514 9.82 -30.55 17.28
N GLY A 515 8.65 -30.95 16.77
CA GLY A 515 8.22 -32.35 16.68
C GLY A 515 7.42 -32.87 17.87
N TYR A 516 7.26 -32.10 18.95
CA TYR A 516 6.51 -32.52 20.16
C TYR A 516 5.22 -31.72 20.41
N ASP A 517 5.03 -30.57 19.74
CA ASP A 517 3.87 -29.71 19.92
C ASP A 517 2.89 -29.83 18.74
N SER A 518 1.96 -30.77 18.84
CA SER A 518 0.90 -30.96 17.83
C SER A 518 -0.28 -30.00 17.99
N SER A 519 -0.35 -29.22 19.08
CA SER A 519 -1.48 -28.35 19.39
C SER A 519 -1.64 -27.20 18.40
N ASN A 520 -0.55 -26.83 17.72
CA ASN A 520 -0.47 -25.76 16.74
C ASN A 520 -0.28 -26.27 15.29
N GLY A 521 -0.57 -27.55 15.02
CA GLY A 521 -0.54 -28.14 13.67
C GLY A 521 0.81 -28.68 13.20
N CYS A 522 1.89 -28.56 13.99
CA CYS A 522 3.16 -29.21 13.66
C CYS A 522 3.03 -30.73 13.65
N VAL A 523 3.68 -31.37 12.68
CA VAL A 523 3.68 -32.84 12.58
C VAL A 523 4.57 -33.43 13.65
N GLU A 524 4.03 -34.40 14.41
CA GLU A 524 4.75 -35.08 15.47
C GLU A 524 5.93 -35.90 14.91
N SER A 525 7.07 -35.84 15.59
CA SER A 525 8.28 -36.58 15.20
C SER A 525 9.10 -36.98 16.43
N SER A 526 9.95 -38.00 16.28
CA SER A 526 10.80 -38.49 17.37
C SER A 526 11.82 -37.42 17.79
N LEU A 527 11.74 -36.97 19.04
CA LEU A 527 12.71 -36.08 19.67
C LEU A 527 14.11 -36.72 19.70
N PRO A 528 15.20 -35.99 19.40
CA PRO A 528 16.55 -36.43 19.68
C PRO A 528 16.72 -36.70 21.19
N GLN A 529 17.52 -37.71 21.56
CA GLN A 529 17.66 -38.15 22.97
C GLN A 529 18.08 -37.04 23.95
N CYS A 530 18.77 -36.00 23.45
CA CYS A 530 19.26 -34.87 24.23
C CYS A 530 18.29 -33.68 24.33
N ARG A 531 17.12 -33.74 23.66
CA ARG A 531 16.15 -32.64 23.64
C ARG A 531 14.93 -32.97 24.52
N ARG A 532 14.37 -31.96 25.16
CA ARG A 532 13.18 -32.04 26.03
C ARG A 532 11.99 -31.30 25.43
N VAL A 533 10.79 -31.62 25.92
CA VAL A 533 9.49 -31.01 25.53
C VAL A 533 9.39 -29.50 25.88
N SER A 534 10.42 -28.91 26.50
CA SER A 534 10.51 -27.48 26.81
C SER A 534 11.68 -26.75 26.14
N ASP A 535 12.51 -27.48 25.39
CA ASP A 535 13.65 -26.90 24.69
C ASP A 535 13.17 -26.17 23.44
N ASN A 536 13.65 -24.94 23.26
CA ASN A 536 13.38 -24.15 22.07
C ASN A 536 14.57 -23.24 21.74
N PHE A 537 14.58 -22.69 20.54
CA PHE A 537 15.48 -21.61 20.18
C PHE A 537 14.80 -20.26 20.35
N SER A 538 15.56 -19.27 20.81
CA SER A 538 15.18 -17.87 20.78
C SER A 538 16.19 -17.06 19.99
N LYS A 539 15.69 -16.13 19.19
CA LYS A 539 16.52 -15.18 18.46
C LYS A 539 17.04 -14.12 19.43
N MET A 540 18.36 -14.01 19.59
CA MET A 540 19.03 -13.09 20.51
C MET A 540 20.15 -12.32 19.81
N ASN A 541 20.41 -11.08 20.24
CA ASN A 541 21.53 -10.27 19.76
C ASN A 541 22.74 -10.44 20.69
N GLY A 542 23.89 -10.77 20.13
CA GLY A 542 25.10 -11.07 20.89
C GLY A 542 25.95 -12.17 20.25
N ASP A 543 26.93 -12.66 21.01
CA ASP A 543 27.88 -13.68 20.57
C ASP A 543 28.13 -14.76 21.63
N PHE A 544 28.52 -15.95 21.18
CA PHE A 544 28.99 -17.01 22.06
C PHE A 544 30.42 -16.73 22.53
N ALA A 545 30.73 -17.03 23.79
CA ALA A 545 32.09 -16.91 24.31
C ALA A 545 33.04 -17.93 23.62
N ASN A 546 34.21 -17.44 23.19
CA ASN A 546 35.22 -18.21 22.44
C ASN A 546 36.02 -19.21 23.30
N ASP A 547 35.82 -19.24 24.61
CA ASP A 547 36.60 -20.06 25.54
C ASP A 547 36.24 -21.56 25.46
N MET A 548 34.98 -21.88 25.15
CA MET A 548 34.46 -23.26 25.11
C MET A 548 33.42 -23.53 24.00
N THR A 549 33.17 -22.56 23.12
CA THR A 549 32.21 -22.72 22.00
C THR A 549 32.97 -22.76 20.69
N ARG A 550 32.73 -23.80 19.88
CA ARG A 550 33.28 -23.91 18.51
C ARG A 550 32.19 -23.60 17.49
N ASN A 551 32.55 -22.90 16.42
CA ASN A 551 31.66 -22.70 15.28
C ASN A 551 32.10 -23.55 14.08
N ALA A 552 31.13 -24.09 13.36
CA ALA A 552 31.31 -24.64 12.02
C ALA A 552 30.58 -23.72 11.05
N ILE A 553 31.23 -23.36 9.94
CA ILE A 553 30.67 -22.50 8.91
C ILE A 553 30.48 -23.33 7.64
N ASP A 554 29.27 -23.32 7.11
CA ASP A 554 28.91 -23.82 5.79
C ASP A 554 28.41 -22.63 4.95
N GLU A 555 29.02 -22.40 3.80
CA GLU A 555 28.71 -21.30 2.90
C GLU A 555 27.86 -21.76 1.69
N ASP A 556 27.30 -22.98 1.72
CA ASP A 556 26.37 -23.43 0.68
C ASP A 556 25.10 -22.56 0.65
N THR A 557 24.94 -21.81 -0.44
CA THR A 557 23.81 -20.91 -0.67
C THR A 557 22.47 -21.62 -0.85
N ASN A 558 22.47 -22.95 -1.01
CA ASN A 558 21.25 -23.77 -1.06
C ASN A 558 20.68 -24.10 0.33
N LEU A 559 21.41 -23.78 1.40
CA LEU A 559 20.95 -23.97 2.78
C LEU A 559 20.17 -22.74 3.24
N SER A 560 18.93 -22.97 3.68
CA SER A 560 18.12 -21.94 4.35
C SER A 560 18.32 -21.98 5.86
N ILE A 561 17.85 -20.94 6.56
CA ILE A 561 17.84 -20.90 8.03
C ILE A 561 17.13 -22.11 8.66
N SER A 562 16.17 -22.72 7.96
CA SER A 562 15.51 -23.94 8.41
C SER A 562 16.39 -25.19 8.30
N ASP A 563 17.35 -25.22 7.38
CA ASP A 563 18.37 -26.27 7.32
C ASP A 563 19.30 -26.19 8.53
N CYS A 564 19.79 -24.99 8.85
CA CYS A 564 20.59 -24.76 10.04
C CYS A 564 19.86 -25.14 11.33
N PHE A 565 18.55 -24.83 11.42
CA PHE A 565 17.71 -25.28 12.53
C PHE A 565 17.69 -26.80 12.67
N VAL A 566 17.46 -27.55 11.57
CA VAL A 566 17.36 -29.02 11.63
C VAL A 566 18.70 -29.66 11.97
N GLU A 567 19.79 -29.13 11.43
CA GLU A 567 21.15 -29.60 11.74
C GLU A 567 21.47 -29.40 13.23
N CYS A 568 21.25 -28.19 13.74
CA CYS A 568 21.48 -27.88 15.15
C CYS A 568 20.50 -28.63 16.08
N TRP A 569 19.24 -28.81 15.70
CA TRP A 569 18.26 -29.48 16.55
C TRP A 569 18.60 -30.95 16.77
N LYS A 570 19.15 -31.62 15.73
CA LYS A 570 19.58 -33.03 15.79
C LYS A 570 20.94 -33.23 16.46
N ASP A 571 21.83 -32.24 16.38
CA ASP A 571 23.13 -32.31 17.05
C ASP A 571 23.01 -31.94 18.54
N CYS A 572 23.27 -32.91 19.41
CA CYS A 572 23.21 -32.74 20.86
C CYS A 572 24.28 -31.81 21.43
N SER A 573 25.36 -31.56 20.69
CA SER A 573 26.38 -30.59 21.08
C SER A 573 26.03 -29.17 20.67
N CYS A 574 25.02 -28.98 19.82
CA CYS A 574 24.64 -27.67 19.31
C CYS A 574 23.89 -26.83 20.35
N VAL A 575 24.35 -25.58 20.48
CA VAL A 575 23.81 -24.56 21.38
C VAL A 575 23.21 -23.37 20.63
N GLY A 576 23.46 -23.23 19.33
CA GLY A 576 22.83 -22.21 18.52
C GLY A 576 23.23 -22.24 17.05
N PHE A 577 22.53 -21.47 16.23
CA PHE A 577 22.77 -21.36 14.79
C PHE A 577 22.37 -19.99 14.22
N SER A 578 22.87 -19.68 13.03
CA SER A 578 22.46 -18.52 12.21
C SER A 578 22.79 -18.78 10.75
N SER A 579 22.38 -17.88 9.85
CA SER A 579 22.90 -17.86 8.48
C SER A 579 24.36 -17.40 8.49
N SER A 580 25.16 -17.87 7.53
CA SER A 580 26.57 -17.44 7.35
C SER A 580 26.70 -16.24 6.42
N ILE A 581 25.78 -16.10 5.47
CA ILE A 581 25.76 -15.02 4.47
C ILE A 581 24.65 -14.02 4.82
N ILE A 582 24.92 -12.72 4.59
CA ILE A 582 24.01 -11.60 4.91
C ILE A 582 22.63 -11.76 4.24
N ASN A 583 22.58 -12.37 3.05
CA ASN A 583 21.36 -12.66 2.31
C ASN A 583 20.48 -13.77 2.95
N GLY A 584 20.86 -14.29 4.11
CA GLY A 584 20.12 -15.30 4.86
C GLY A 584 20.40 -16.76 4.48
N THR A 585 21.37 -17.02 3.59
CA THR A 585 21.76 -18.38 3.18
C THR A 585 23.03 -18.88 3.87
N GLY A 586 23.30 -20.18 3.75
CA GLY A 586 24.39 -20.87 4.44
C GLY A 586 24.13 -21.00 5.95
N CYS A 587 25.02 -21.70 6.67
CA CYS A 587 24.85 -21.99 8.08
C CYS A 587 26.10 -21.68 8.90
N VAL A 588 25.90 -21.14 10.10
CA VAL A 588 26.88 -21.16 11.19
C VAL A 588 26.25 -21.92 12.35
N ILE A 589 26.94 -22.95 12.83
CA ILE A 589 26.48 -23.80 13.94
C ILE A 589 27.48 -23.70 15.08
N TRP A 590 26.99 -23.36 16.27
CA TRP A 590 27.79 -23.31 17.49
C TRP A 590 27.59 -24.56 18.34
N THR A 591 28.69 -25.19 18.74
CA THR A 591 28.73 -26.40 19.57
C THR A 591 29.56 -26.21 20.83
N GLY A 592 29.17 -26.86 21.93
CA GLY A 592 29.89 -26.82 23.21
C GLY A 592 29.08 -26.21 24.35
N SER A 593 29.68 -25.29 25.10
CA SER A 593 29.05 -24.64 26.26
C SER A 593 28.10 -23.52 25.83
N ASN A 594 26.87 -23.50 26.35
CA ASN A 594 25.90 -22.44 26.06
C ASN A 594 26.19 -21.14 26.86
N ASN A 595 27.30 -20.48 26.56
CA ASN A 595 27.73 -19.22 27.16
C ASN A 595 27.46 -18.05 26.20
N PHE A 596 26.20 -17.68 26.03
CA PHE A 596 25.82 -16.57 25.14
C PHE A 596 25.89 -15.22 25.85
N LEU A 597 26.64 -14.28 25.28
CA LEU A 597 26.82 -12.92 25.78
C LEU A 597 25.86 -11.99 25.04
N VAL A 598 24.75 -11.64 25.70
CA VAL A 598 23.74 -10.73 25.13
C VAL A 598 24.33 -9.33 24.99
N ASN A 599 24.27 -8.77 23.78
CA ASN A 599 24.63 -7.39 23.51
C ASN A 599 23.42 -6.62 22.95
N PRO A 600 22.70 -5.86 23.79
CA PRO A 600 21.50 -5.14 23.37
C PRO A 600 21.76 -3.99 22.39
N ARG A 601 23.02 -3.57 22.22
CA ARG A 601 23.39 -2.48 21.30
C ARG A 601 23.79 -2.99 19.92
N ASP A 602 24.00 -4.29 19.77
CA ASP A 602 24.27 -4.89 18.47
C ASP A 602 22.93 -5.17 17.76
N ASN A 603 22.69 -4.47 16.65
CA ASN A 603 21.55 -4.69 15.78
C ASN A 603 21.93 -5.51 14.53
N SER A 604 23.20 -5.89 14.39
CA SER A 604 23.73 -6.46 13.14
C SER A 604 23.78 -7.99 13.11
N THR A 605 23.88 -8.68 14.26
CA THR A 605 23.98 -10.16 14.28
C THR A 605 23.03 -10.82 15.29
N SER A 606 21.80 -11.08 14.86
CA SER A 606 20.88 -11.93 15.62
C SER A 606 21.17 -13.42 15.38
N LYS A 607 21.27 -14.21 16.45
CA LYS A 607 21.54 -15.66 16.41
C LYS A 607 20.42 -16.43 17.11
N TYR A 608 20.14 -17.65 16.68
CA TYR A 608 19.21 -18.55 17.37
C TYR A 608 19.97 -19.32 18.45
N VAL A 609 19.59 -19.11 19.71
CA VAL A 609 20.26 -19.70 20.88
C VAL A 609 19.30 -20.63 21.60
N ILE A 610 19.77 -21.81 21.98
CA ILE A 610 18.94 -22.80 22.67
C ILE A 610 18.64 -22.36 24.11
N ASN A 611 17.38 -22.51 24.53
CA ASN A 611 16.94 -22.33 25.89
C ASN A 611 16.49 -23.66 26.49
N HIS A 612 17.13 -24.04 27.60
CA HIS A 612 16.66 -25.15 28.42
C HIS A 612 15.75 -24.61 29.53
N ASN A 613 14.44 -24.67 29.32
CA ASN A 613 13.48 -24.23 30.34
C ASN A 613 13.23 -25.35 31.38
N PRO A 614 13.57 -25.17 32.67
CA PRO A 614 13.26 -26.15 33.70
C PRO A 614 11.75 -26.19 34.00
N ILE A 615 11.20 -27.39 34.18
CA ILE A 615 9.79 -27.59 34.56
C ILE A 615 9.58 -26.97 35.96
N ARG A 616 8.78 -25.90 36.05
CA ARG A 616 8.41 -25.26 37.33
C ARG A 616 7.44 -26.16 38.10
N SER A 617 7.94 -26.93 39.07
CA SER A 617 7.12 -27.50 40.14
C SER A 617 6.71 -26.40 41.12
N VAL A 618 5.43 -26.07 41.20
CA VAL A 618 4.88 -25.09 42.15
C VAL A 618 4.71 -25.78 43.51
N ASN A 619 5.67 -25.59 44.43
CA ASN A 619 5.47 -25.86 45.85
C ASN A 619 5.65 -24.56 46.65
N LYS A 620 4.56 -24.10 47.27
CA LYS A 620 4.54 -23.00 48.24
C LYS A 620 5.01 -23.53 49.60
N THR A 621 6.03 -22.93 50.19
CA THR A 621 6.28 -23.05 51.64
C THR A 621 6.72 -21.73 52.25
N GLU A 622 6.20 -21.53 53.46
CA GLU A 622 6.23 -20.34 54.31
C GLU A 622 7.64 -19.96 54.79
N LYS A 623 7.84 -18.68 55.12
CA LYS A 623 9.04 -18.19 55.81
C LYS A 623 8.70 -17.66 57.21
N SER A 624 9.35 -18.25 58.21
CA SER A 624 9.49 -17.73 59.58
C SER A 624 10.77 -16.89 59.72
N LYS A 625 10.74 -15.93 60.65
CA LYS A 625 11.73 -14.86 60.86
C LYS A 625 12.77 -15.22 61.93
N ASN A 626 14.02 -14.78 61.72
CA ASN A 626 14.83 -13.88 62.57
C ASN A 626 16.33 -14.21 62.53
N SER A 627 17.16 -13.22 62.18
CA SER A 627 18.21 -12.69 63.07
C SER A 627 18.83 -11.41 62.50
N VAL A 628 19.08 -10.44 63.38
CA VAL A 628 19.61 -9.08 63.18
C VAL A 628 21.00 -9.08 63.85
N TRP A 629 22.10 -8.50 63.34
CA TRP A 629 22.59 -7.15 63.71
C TRP A 629 23.99 -6.85 63.08
N ILE A 630 24.09 -6.71 61.76
CA ILE A 630 25.19 -5.95 61.09
C ILE A 630 24.64 -4.99 59.99
N LEU A 631 23.35 -5.11 59.65
CA LEU A 631 22.75 -4.45 58.48
C LEU A 631 22.46 -2.94 58.61
N ASN A 632 22.50 -2.34 59.80
CA ASN A 632 21.89 -1.00 59.99
C ASN A 632 22.65 0.15 59.30
N GLY A 633 23.96 0.06 59.10
CA GLY A 633 24.72 1.10 58.37
C GLY A 633 24.56 1.01 56.84
N ILE A 634 24.59 -0.21 56.31
CA ILE A 634 24.46 -0.49 54.87
C ILE A 634 23.01 -0.30 54.41
N ALA A 635 22.03 -0.64 55.26
CA ALA A 635 20.61 -0.46 54.96
C ALA A 635 20.25 1.01 54.78
N ILE A 636 20.79 1.94 55.59
CA ILE A 636 20.49 3.36 55.45
C ILE A 636 21.06 3.89 54.11
N LEU A 637 22.28 3.49 53.75
CA LEU A 637 22.93 3.92 52.51
C LEU A 637 22.26 3.30 51.26
N LEU A 638 21.82 2.04 51.34
CA LEU A 638 21.01 1.38 50.32
C LEU A 638 19.61 1.98 50.23
N ILE A 639 19.01 2.42 51.34
CA ILE A 639 17.70 3.09 51.32
C ILE A 639 17.84 4.43 50.60
N PHE A 640 18.88 5.23 50.87
CA PHE A 640 19.10 6.49 50.15
C PHE A 640 19.42 6.27 48.67
N LEU A 641 20.21 5.25 48.32
CA LEU A 641 20.47 4.87 46.93
C LEU A 641 19.22 4.34 46.23
N CYS A 642 18.40 3.53 46.90
CA CYS A 642 17.12 3.03 46.39
C CYS A 642 16.10 4.16 46.26
N PHE A 643 16.07 5.13 47.18
CA PHE A 643 15.23 6.33 47.06
C PHE A 643 15.70 7.22 45.92
N GLY A 644 17.01 7.45 45.77
CA GLY A 644 17.58 8.19 44.64
C GLY A 644 17.31 7.50 43.31
N PHE A 645 17.47 6.18 43.24
CA PHE A 645 17.16 5.35 42.08
C PHE A 645 15.66 5.29 41.80
N PHE A 646 14.81 5.26 42.84
CA PHE A 646 13.36 5.34 42.71
C PHE A 646 12.91 6.72 42.23
N PHE A 647 13.51 7.81 42.72
CA PHE A 647 13.29 9.16 42.20
C PHE A 647 13.82 9.33 40.77
N TYR A 648 14.93 8.68 40.43
CA TYR A 648 15.49 8.66 39.08
C TYR A 648 14.60 7.88 38.09
N ILE A 649 14.15 6.67 38.46
CA ILE A 649 13.17 5.89 37.69
C ILE A 649 11.83 6.61 37.63
N LYS A 650 11.39 7.24 38.73
CA LYS A 650 10.15 8.03 38.75
C LYS A 650 10.28 9.26 37.85
N LYS A 651 11.43 9.95 37.85
CA LYS A 651 11.71 11.07 36.93
C LYS A 651 11.74 10.61 35.48
N ILE A 652 12.37 9.48 35.16
CA ILE A 652 12.34 8.89 33.80
C ILE A 652 10.91 8.47 33.41
N LYS A 653 10.16 7.85 34.32
CA LYS A 653 8.79 7.38 34.07
C LYS A 653 7.80 8.53 33.98
N ASP A 654 7.98 9.61 34.76
CA ASP A 654 7.19 10.84 34.68
C ASP A 654 7.55 11.63 33.42
N SER A 655 8.83 11.75 33.04
CA SER A 655 9.24 12.34 31.75
C SER A 655 8.75 11.54 30.54
N ARG A 656 8.72 10.19 30.62
CA ARG A 656 8.15 9.33 29.57
C ARG A 656 6.63 9.42 29.51
N LYS A 657 5.94 9.52 30.66
CA LYS A 657 4.50 9.82 30.73
C LYS A 657 4.17 11.21 30.19
N GLU A 658 5.04 12.19 30.39
CA GLU A 658 4.87 13.55 29.89
C GLU A 658 5.14 13.65 28.39
N TYR A 659 6.11 12.89 27.86
CA TYR A 659 6.32 12.71 26.42
C TYR A 659 5.11 12.03 25.75
N GLU A 660 4.56 10.96 26.34
CA GLU A 660 3.34 10.28 25.86
C GLU A 660 2.04 11.06 26.10
N ARG A 661 2.06 12.09 26.96
CA ARG A 661 0.98 13.09 27.06
C ARG A 661 1.14 14.13 25.96
N ARG A 662 2.33 14.73 25.81
CA ARG A 662 2.63 15.71 24.77
C ARG A 662 2.36 15.17 23.37
N LYS A 663 2.75 13.92 23.07
CA LYS A 663 2.46 13.26 21.78
C LYS A 663 0.96 12.99 21.57
N ARG A 664 0.20 12.76 22.64
CA ARG A 664 -1.28 12.62 22.59
C ARG A 664 -1.98 13.95 22.43
N ASP A 665 -1.50 14.97 23.13
CA ASP A 665 -1.99 16.34 23.06
C ASP A 665 -1.65 16.93 21.68
N GLU A 666 -0.48 16.61 21.11
CA GLU A 666 -0.08 16.95 19.75
C GLU A 666 -0.93 16.23 18.70
N TYR A 667 -1.20 14.92 18.87
CA TYR A 667 -2.13 14.18 17.99
C TYR A 667 -3.59 14.68 18.12
N PHE A 668 -4.03 15.12 19.30
CA PHE A 668 -5.35 15.69 19.53
C PHE A 668 -5.45 17.13 18.98
N VAL A 669 -4.39 17.93 19.11
CA VAL A 669 -4.25 19.22 18.44
C VAL A 669 -4.27 19.00 16.93
N ASP A 670 -3.54 18.04 16.38
CA ASP A 670 -3.55 17.72 14.93
C ASP A 670 -4.94 17.23 14.44
N LEU A 671 -5.66 16.46 15.26
CA LEU A 671 -7.03 16.04 14.99
C LEU A 671 -8.04 17.20 15.06
N THR A 672 -7.77 18.22 15.89
CA THR A 672 -8.60 19.43 16.04
C THR A 672 -8.15 20.60 15.15
N THR A 673 -6.97 20.53 14.53
CA THR A 673 -6.43 21.51 13.54
C THR A 673 -6.61 21.06 12.09
N SER A 674 -7.07 19.82 11.85
CA SER A 674 -7.67 19.37 10.59
C SER A 674 -8.76 20.37 10.13
N GLU A 675 -8.79 20.66 8.83
CA GLU A 675 -9.40 21.85 8.17
C GLU A 675 -10.85 22.22 8.50
N SER A 676 -11.62 21.40 9.23
CA SER A 676 -12.97 21.78 9.68
C SER A 676 -13.00 22.81 10.82
N PHE A 677 -11.84 23.19 11.38
CA PHE A 677 -11.74 24.12 12.52
C PHE A 677 -11.16 25.52 12.20
N LYS A 678 -10.61 25.78 11.02
CA LYS A 678 -9.92 27.06 10.74
C LYS A 678 -10.84 28.29 10.54
N ASP A 679 -12.14 28.11 10.26
CA ASP A 679 -13.08 29.24 10.04
C ASP A 679 -13.71 29.85 11.33
N VAL A 680 -13.12 29.67 12.52
CA VAL A 680 -13.71 30.18 13.79
C VAL A 680 -12.76 31.03 14.64
N HIS A 681 -11.56 31.38 14.16
CA HIS A 681 -10.67 32.28 14.91
C HIS A 681 -10.85 33.78 14.65
N GLN A 682 -11.93 34.20 14.00
CA GLN A 682 -12.43 35.56 14.16
C GLN A 682 -13.65 35.55 15.08
N VAL A 683 -13.59 36.38 16.12
CA VAL A 683 -14.63 36.64 17.14
C VAL A 683 -14.58 35.72 18.38
N GLU A 684 -13.65 36.01 19.30
CA GLU A 684 -13.95 36.45 20.69
C GLU A 684 -12.66 36.56 21.53
N THR A 685 -12.02 37.72 21.49
CA THR A 685 -11.24 38.24 22.61
C THR A 685 -12.21 38.79 23.64
N ASN A 686 -12.54 38.00 24.68
CA ASN A 686 -12.75 38.48 26.05
C ASN A 686 -13.18 37.31 26.95
N GLY A 687 -12.49 37.19 28.09
CA GLY A 687 -12.54 36.03 28.97
C GLY A 687 -13.95 35.66 29.45
N ARG A 688 -14.37 34.44 29.13
CA ARG A 688 -15.28 33.58 29.90
C ARG A 688 -14.99 32.12 29.54
N LYS A 689 -14.94 31.24 30.54
CA LYS A 689 -14.60 29.81 30.42
C LYS A 689 -15.56 29.10 29.44
N GLY A 690 -15.13 28.88 28.20
CA GLY A 690 -15.83 28.03 27.23
C GLY A 690 -15.65 26.55 27.52
N ASN A 691 -16.69 25.73 27.26
CA ASN A 691 -16.72 24.28 27.51
C ASN A 691 -15.69 23.55 26.62
N TYR A 692 -14.57 23.13 27.22
CA TYR A 692 -13.60 22.26 26.54
C TYR A 692 -14.08 20.80 26.52
N LEU A 693 -13.98 20.16 25.36
CA LEU A 693 -14.15 18.70 25.20
C LEU A 693 -13.14 17.96 26.08
N LEU A 694 -13.59 16.93 26.81
CA LEU A 694 -12.73 16.15 27.69
C LEU A 694 -12.12 14.96 26.94
N LEU A 695 -10.79 14.82 27.00
CA LEU A 695 -10.09 13.62 26.54
C LEU A 695 -10.02 12.61 27.69
N PHE A 696 -10.75 11.50 27.57
CA PHE A 696 -10.75 10.43 28.56
C PHE A 696 -9.64 9.43 28.28
N SER A 697 -8.96 8.95 29.33
CA SER A 697 -8.00 7.85 29.18
C SER A 697 -8.73 6.52 29.02
N PHE A 698 -8.15 5.61 28.24
CA PHE A 698 -8.72 4.28 28.02
C PHE A 698 -8.94 3.52 29.33
N SER A 699 -7.99 3.64 30.27
CA SER A 699 -8.12 3.06 31.62
C SER A 699 -9.31 3.62 32.41
N ALA A 700 -9.63 4.90 32.26
CA ALA A 700 -10.78 5.50 32.94
C ALA A 700 -12.10 4.99 32.33
N ILE A 701 -12.14 4.80 31.01
CA ILE A 701 -13.32 4.24 30.32
C ILE A 701 -13.51 2.75 30.66
N MET A 702 -12.43 1.96 30.68
CA MET A 702 -12.48 0.56 31.12
C MET A 702 -13.02 0.45 32.55
N ALA A 703 -12.49 1.25 33.48
CA ALA A 703 -12.97 1.26 34.86
C ALA A 703 -14.44 1.71 34.96
N ALA A 704 -14.83 2.72 34.18
CA ALA A 704 -16.20 3.23 34.19
C ALA A 704 -17.22 2.24 33.63
N THR A 705 -16.80 1.33 32.74
CA THR A 705 -17.67 0.36 32.05
C THR A 705 -17.55 -1.06 32.60
N ASP A 706 -16.76 -1.26 33.66
CA ASP A 706 -16.38 -2.58 34.19
C ASP A 706 -15.83 -3.50 33.09
N ASP A 707 -14.75 -3.04 32.46
CA ASP A 707 -14.08 -3.69 31.33
C ASP A 707 -15.02 -4.02 30.15
N PHE A 708 -15.89 -3.06 29.80
CA PHE A 708 -16.91 -3.22 28.76
C PHE A 708 -17.81 -4.45 28.98
N SER A 709 -18.16 -4.73 30.23
CA SER A 709 -19.06 -5.82 30.62
C SER A 709 -20.33 -5.83 29.77
N VAL A 710 -20.77 -7.03 29.39
CA VAL A 710 -22.00 -7.25 28.62
C VAL A 710 -23.23 -6.71 29.36
N GLU A 711 -23.20 -6.71 30.70
CA GLU A 711 -24.28 -6.16 31.54
C GLU A 711 -24.43 -4.64 31.38
N ASN A 712 -23.35 -3.95 31.02
CA ASN A 712 -23.34 -2.52 30.75
C ASN A 712 -23.67 -2.19 29.29
N LYS A 713 -23.90 -3.18 28.42
CA LYS A 713 -24.22 -2.92 27.01
C LYS A 713 -25.65 -2.38 26.87
N LEU A 714 -25.77 -1.17 26.34
CA LEU A 714 -27.05 -0.50 26.10
C LEU A 714 -27.68 -0.92 24.76
N GLY A 715 -26.85 -1.23 23.76
CA GLY A 715 -27.29 -1.63 22.42
C GLY A 715 -26.11 -1.77 21.45
N GLN A 716 -26.40 -2.21 20.23
CA GLN A 716 -25.43 -2.30 19.14
C GLN A 716 -26.13 -2.07 17.79
N GLY A 717 -25.60 -1.13 17.01
CA GLY A 717 -26.04 -0.86 15.63
C GLY A 717 -24.87 -0.95 14.64
N GLY A 718 -25.07 -0.45 13.41
CA GLY A 718 -24.04 -0.43 12.35
C GLY A 718 -22.77 0.33 12.71
N PHE A 719 -22.83 1.22 13.71
CA PHE A 719 -21.71 2.04 14.18
C PHE A 719 -20.94 1.46 15.37
N GLY A 720 -21.30 0.25 15.83
CA GLY A 720 -20.65 -0.43 16.95
C GLY A 720 -21.48 -0.49 18.23
N PRO A 721 -20.96 -1.15 19.29
CA PRO A 721 -21.65 -1.29 20.57
C PRO A 721 -21.61 -0.01 21.42
N VAL A 722 -22.70 0.24 22.14
CA VAL A 722 -22.83 1.34 23.10
C VAL A 722 -22.91 0.78 24.51
N TYR A 723 -22.09 1.29 25.42
CA TYR A 723 -22.02 0.88 26.82
C TYR A 723 -22.45 1.99 27.76
N LYS A 724 -23.07 1.62 28.88
CA LYS A 724 -23.26 2.48 30.04
C LYS A 724 -21.97 2.49 30.85
N GLY A 725 -21.58 3.65 31.33
CA GLY A 725 -20.49 3.76 32.29
C GLY A 725 -20.82 4.72 33.42
N GLN A 726 -20.07 4.60 34.51
CA GLN A 726 -20.10 5.54 35.62
C GLN A 726 -18.69 6.07 35.87
N LEU A 727 -18.52 7.38 35.73
CA LEU A 727 -17.26 8.05 36.02
C LEU A 727 -16.98 8.04 37.53
N SER A 728 -15.73 8.25 37.91
CA SER A 728 -15.29 8.25 39.32
C SER A 728 -15.96 9.32 40.19
N ASP A 729 -16.54 10.34 39.56
CA ASP A 729 -17.33 11.39 40.23
C ASP A 729 -18.83 11.04 40.33
N GLY A 730 -19.22 9.83 39.96
CA GLY A 730 -20.58 9.31 40.03
C GLY A 730 -21.44 9.63 38.80
N ARG A 731 -20.97 10.45 37.84
CA ARG A 731 -21.73 10.79 36.63
C ARG A 731 -21.92 9.58 35.72
N LYS A 732 -23.16 9.35 35.29
CA LYS A 732 -23.52 8.31 34.32
C LYS A 732 -23.28 8.81 32.90
N ILE A 733 -22.63 7.98 32.08
CA ILE A 733 -22.26 8.28 30.70
C ILE A 733 -22.64 7.14 29.77
N ALA A 734 -22.79 7.45 28.49
CA ALA A 734 -22.90 6.45 27.43
C ALA A 734 -21.64 6.49 26.56
N ILE A 735 -21.03 5.34 26.30
CA ILE A 735 -19.79 5.19 25.55
C ILE A 735 -20.12 4.43 24.27
N LYS A 736 -20.09 5.14 23.14
CA LYS A 736 -20.19 4.53 21.81
C LYS A 736 -18.80 4.11 21.37
N ARG A 737 -18.53 2.81 21.37
CA ARG A 737 -17.27 2.24 20.90
C ARG A 737 -17.40 1.99 19.40
N LEU A 738 -16.65 2.75 18.61
CA LEU A 738 -16.77 2.68 17.16
C LEU A 738 -16.15 1.39 16.64
N SER A 739 -16.79 0.81 15.61
CA SER A 739 -16.32 -0.45 15.00
C SER A 739 -14.94 -0.28 14.36
N ARG A 740 -14.04 -1.26 14.59
CA ARG A 740 -12.70 -1.34 13.99
C ARG A 740 -12.71 -1.59 12.47
N THR A 741 -13.84 -2.04 11.91
CA THR A 741 -13.92 -2.61 10.54
C THR A 741 -14.47 -1.67 9.46
N SER A 742 -14.73 -0.38 9.76
CA SER A 742 -15.30 0.53 8.76
C SER A 742 -14.30 1.62 8.33
N CYS A 743 -13.95 1.68 7.03
CA CYS A 743 -13.26 2.83 6.41
C CYS A 743 -14.08 4.14 6.53
N GLN A 744 -15.36 4.03 6.91
CA GLN A 744 -16.29 5.13 7.12
C GLN A 744 -16.21 5.74 8.54
N GLY A 745 -15.76 4.97 9.53
CA GLY A 745 -15.81 5.34 10.94
C GLY A 745 -14.91 6.52 11.33
N LEU A 746 -13.85 6.83 10.57
CA LEU A 746 -13.03 8.03 10.83
C LEU A 746 -13.74 9.32 10.40
N VAL A 747 -14.47 9.30 9.28
CA VAL A 747 -15.26 10.46 8.80
C VAL A 747 -16.46 10.67 9.71
N GLU A 748 -17.13 9.61 10.13
CA GLU A 748 -18.26 9.67 11.06
C GLU A 748 -17.81 10.10 12.46
N PHE A 749 -16.68 9.56 12.95
CA PHE A 749 -16.03 10.02 14.18
C PHE A 749 -15.66 11.50 14.09
N LYS A 750 -15.06 11.94 12.97
CA LYS A 750 -14.73 13.35 12.76
C LYS A 750 -15.98 14.21 12.67
N ASN A 751 -17.03 13.82 11.94
CA ASN A 751 -18.28 14.57 11.85
C ASN A 751 -18.92 14.73 13.24
N GLU A 752 -19.05 13.62 13.96
CA GLU A 752 -19.62 13.60 15.29
C GLU A 752 -18.73 14.33 16.30
N LEU A 753 -17.39 14.35 16.12
CA LEU A 753 -16.43 15.12 16.94
C LEU A 753 -16.29 16.61 16.55
N VAL A 754 -16.63 16.98 15.31
CA VAL A 754 -16.56 18.37 14.81
C VAL A 754 -17.84 19.14 15.14
N LEU A 755 -19.00 18.47 15.09
CA LEU A 755 -20.30 19.06 15.42
C LEU A 755 -20.40 19.45 16.91
N ILE A 756 -19.68 18.74 17.78
CA ILE A 756 -19.77 18.84 19.24
C ILE A 756 -19.02 20.03 19.85
N ALA A 757 -18.07 20.62 19.12
CA ALA A 757 -17.43 21.86 19.58
C ALA A 757 -18.37 23.07 19.44
N LYS A 758 -19.47 22.95 18.68
CA LYS A 758 -20.26 24.10 18.19
C LYS A 758 -21.77 23.98 18.39
N LEU A 759 -22.33 22.80 18.66
CA LEU A 759 -23.78 22.59 18.87
C LEU A 759 -24.10 22.37 20.35
N GLN A 760 -24.88 23.28 20.93
CA GLN A 760 -25.40 23.15 22.30
C GLN A 760 -26.87 23.58 22.29
N HIS A 761 -27.77 22.63 22.54
CA HIS A 761 -29.20 22.86 22.58
C HIS A 761 -29.87 21.82 23.48
N THR A 762 -30.98 22.19 24.12
CA THR A 762 -31.73 21.33 25.05
C THR A 762 -32.23 20.04 24.40
N ASN A 763 -32.59 20.10 23.11
CA ASN A 763 -33.09 18.96 22.31
C ASN A 763 -32.03 18.26 21.46
N LEU A 764 -30.74 18.39 21.80
CA LEU A 764 -29.64 17.64 21.18
C LEU A 764 -28.88 16.86 22.25
N VAL A 765 -28.49 15.62 21.95
CA VAL A 765 -27.68 14.81 22.88
C VAL A 765 -26.28 15.38 22.95
N ARG A 766 -25.81 15.68 24.17
CA ARG A 766 -24.50 16.28 24.39
C ARG A 766 -23.38 15.23 24.40
N VAL A 767 -22.36 15.45 23.57
CA VAL A 767 -21.08 14.74 23.69
C VAL A 767 -20.24 15.42 24.76
N LEU A 768 -19.76 14.63 25.72
CA LEU A 768 -18.94 15.05 26.83
C LEU A 768 -17.44 15.00 26.49
N GLY A 769 -17.06 14.12 25.57
CA GLY A 769 -15.66 13.94 25.18
C GLY A 769 -15.41 12.72 24.30
N CYS A 770 -14.14 12.40 24.11
CA CYS A 770 -13.71 11.22 23.36
C CYS A 770 -12.59 10.47 24.08
N CYS A 771 -12.36 9.22 23.68
CA CYS A 771 -11.20 8.43 24.05
C CYS A 771 -10.55 7.90 22.77
N ILE A 772 -9.24 8.11 22.64
CA ILE A 772 -8.44 7.61 21.52
C ILE A 772 -7.24 6.85 22.10
N HIS A 773 -7.14 5.55 21.79
CA HIS A 773 -6.05 4.71 22.26
C HIS A 773 -5.70 3.64 21.23
N GLY A 774 -4.55 3.81 20.55
CA GLY A 774 -4.20 2.98 19.39
C GLY A 774 -5.27 3.11 18.31
N GLU A 775 -5.86 1.99 17.90
CA GLU A 775 -6.95 1.95 16.92
C GLU A 775 -8.35 2.16 17.52
N GLU A 776 -8.48 2.12 18.86
CA GLU A 776 -9.74 2.31 19.56
C GLU A 776 -10.18 3.78 19.54
N LYS A 777 -11.38 4.04 19.01
CA LYS A 777 -12.02 5.36 19.00
C LYS A 777 -13.38 5.26 19.68
N MET A 778 -13.58 6.07 20.72
CA MET A 778 -14.81 6.06 21.50
C MET A 778 -15.34 7.47 21.71
N LEU A 779 -16.65 7.64 21.59
CA LEU A 779 -17.35 8.88 21.88
C LEU A 779 -18.14 8.72 23.18
N ILE A 780 -18.02 9.72 24.05
CA ILE A 780 -18.65 9.72 25.38
C ILE A 780 -19.78 10.75 25.37
N TYR A 781 -21.00 10.30 25.62
CA TYR A 781 -22.21 11.10 25.69
C TYR A 781 -22.74 11.18 27.12
N GLU A 782 -23.61 12.16 27.36
CA GLU A 782 -24.53 12.08 28.48
C GLU A 782 -25.43 10.84 28.37
N TYR A 783 -25.70 10.20 29.51
CA TYR A 783 -26.55 9.03 29.56
C TYR A 783 -28.03 9.40 29.47
N MET A 784 -28.76 8.74 28.56
CA MET A 784 -30.21 8.92 28.36
C MET A 784 -30.98 7.77 29.02
N PRO A 785 -31.64 7.99 30.17
CA PRO A 785 -32.22 6.91 30.97
C PRO A 785 -33.46 6.28 30.33
N ASN A 786 -34.23 7.03 29.54
CA ASN A 786 -35.46 6.57 28.92
C ASN A 786 -35.24 6.01 27.50
N LYS A 787 -34.01 5.68 27.10
CA LYS A 787 -33.70 5.05 25.80
C LYS A 787 -34.22 5.89 24.60
N SER A 788 -34.50 5.25 23.47
CA SER A 788 -34.93 5.85 22.21
C SER A 788 -36.45 5.87 22.04
N LEU A 789 -36.96 6.77 21.19
CA LEU A 789 -38.39 6.94 20.97
C LEU A 789 -39.05 5.70 20.31
N ASP A 790 -38.32 5.00 19.45
CA ASP A 790 -38.76 3.76 18.80
C ASP A 790 -39.13 2.65 19.82
N PHE A 791 -38.42 2.60 20.95
CA PHE A 791 -38.68 1.68 22.07
C PHE A 791 -40.08 1.85 22.67
N PHE A 792 -40.67 3.04 22.58
CA PHE A 792 -42.04 3.30 23.01
C PHE A 792 -43.05 3.24 21.87
N LEU A 793 -42.67 3.67 20.66
CA LEU A 793 -43.59 3.72 19.52
C LEU A 793 -43.97 2.34 18.99
N PHE A 794 -43.02 1.40 18.97
CA PHE A 794 -43.18 0.09 18.33
C PHE A 794 -43.37 -1.07 19.32
N ASP A 795 -43.30 -0.82 20.62
CA ASP A 795 -43.63 -1.80 21.67
C ASP A 795 -45.09 -1.61 22.11
N GLU A 796 -45.95 -2.58 21.81
CA GLU A 796 -47.39 -2.54 22.09
C GLU A 796 -47.70 -2.28 23.59
N ASN A 797 -46.82 -2.74 24.48
CA ASN A 797 -47.00 -2.58 25.93
C ASN A 797 -46.55 -1.19 26.44
N LYS A 798 -45.80 -0.43 25.64
CA LYS A 798 -45.22 0.86 26.04
C LYS A 798 -45.80 2.05 25.30
N LYS A 799 -46.45 1.82 24.16
CA LYS A 799 -47.14 2.85 23.37
C LYS A 799 -48.16 3.66 24.18
N GLY A 800 -48.78 3.03 25.19
CA GLY A 800 -49.70 3.69 26.13
C GLY A 800 -49.04 4.69 27.10
N GLN A 801 -47.71 4.67 27.24
CA GLN A 801 -46.97 5.60 28.09
C GLN A 801 -46.74 6.97 27.41
N LEU A 802 -46.92 7.01 26.08
CA LEU A 802 -46.93 8.22 25.26
C LEU A 802 -48.39 8.65 25.04
N ASP A 803 -48.96 9.37 26.00
CA ASP A 803 -50.24 10.06 25.83
C ASP A 803 -50.10 11.21 24.83
N TRP A 804 -51.24 11.77 24.40
CA TRP A 804 -51.23 12.82 23.39
C TRP A 804 -50.43 14.07 23.79
N PRO A 805 -50.51 14.59 25.04
CA PRO A 805 -49.65 15.67 25.49
C PRO A 805 -48.15 15.37 25.35
N LYS A 806 -47.67 14.22 25.85
CA LYS A 806 -46.25 13.85 25.72
C LYS A 806 -45.82 13.72 24.27
N ARG A 807 -46.67 13.21 23.39
CA ARG A 807 -46.36 13.13 21.94
C ARG A 807 -46.20 14.52 21.34
N PHE A 808 -47.06 15.46 21.73
CA PHE A 808 -46.97 16.84 21.28
C PHE A 808 -45.65 17.48 21.74
N ASP A 809 -45.31 17.35 23.03
CA ASP A 809 -44.05 17.86 23.60
C ASP A 809 -42.82 17.26 22.89
N ILE A 810 -42.89 15.96 22.56
CA ILE A 810 -41.84 15.27 21.79
C ILE A 810 -41.72 15.82 20.36
N ILE A 811 -42.84 16.02 19.66
CA ILE A 811 -42.83 16.58 18.30
C ILE A 811 -42.28 18.00 18.32
N GLU A 812 -42.72 18.82 19.28
CA GLU A 812 -42.26 20.19 19.45
C GLU A 812 -40.75 20.22 19.73
N GLY A 813 -40.26 19.40 20.67
CA GLY A 813 -38.83 19.36 20.98
C GLY A 813 -37.96 18.89 19.81
N ILE A 814 -38.42 17.93 19.00
CA ILE A 814 -37.73 17.52 17.77
C ILE A 814 -37.70 18.68 16.77
N ALA A 815 -38.84 19.37 16.57
CA ALA A 815 -38.92 20.51 15.67
C ALA A 815 -38.01 21.67 16.11
N GLN A 816 -37.95 21.96 17.41
CA GLN A 816 -37.04 22.94 17.99
C GLN A 816 -35.56 22.56 17.76
N GLY A 817 -35.21 21.28 17.98
CA GLY A 817 -33.87 20.76 17.71
C GLY A 817 -33.46 20.90 16.23
N LEU A 818 -34.35 20.54 15.30
CA LEU A 818 -34.11 20.70 13.87
C LEU A 818 -34.04 22.16 13.42
N LEU A 819 -34.93 23.00 13.93
CA LEU A 819 -34.93 24.43 13.66
C LEU A 819 -33.62 25.07 14.12
N TYR A 820 -33.14 24.67 15.29
CA TYR A 820 -31.82 25.07 15.78
C TYR A 820 -30.73 24.66 14.78
N LEU A 821 -30.64 23.37 14.42
CA LEU A 821 -29.64 22.87 13.47
C LEU A 821 -29.69 23.55 12.08
N HIS A 822 -30.89 23.88 11.60
CA HIS A 822 -31.08 24.41 10.25
C HIS A 822 -30.92 25.93 10.15
N LYS A 823 -31.17 26.66 11.24
CA LYS A 823 -31.31 28.13 11.19
C LYS A 823 -30.51 28.87 12.25
N TYR A 824 -30.48 28.36 13.49
CA TYR A 824 -29.97 29.11 14.64
C TYR A 824 -28.60 28.64 15.15
N SER A 825 -28.10 27.51 14.69
CA SER A 825 -26.71 27.11 14.92
C SER A 825 -25.74 27.94 14.08
N ARG A 826 -24.50 28.08 14.56
CA ARG A 826 -23.44 28.87 13.89
C ARG A 826 -23.12 28.39 12.47
N MET A 827 -23.43 27.14 12.15
CA MET A 827 -23.36 26.55 10.81
C MET A 827 -24.69 25.85 10.57
N ARG A 828 -25.14 25.80 9.31
CA ARG A 828 -26.35 25.06 8.96
C ARG A 828 -26.02 23.58 8.91
N VAL A 829 -26.70 22.77 9.72
CA VAL A 829 -26.42 21.33 9.87
C VAL A 829 -27.63 20.53 9.42
N ILE A 830 -27.46 19.67 8.42
CA ILE A 830 -28.50 18.71 8.00
C ILE A 830 -28.16 17.35 8.60
N HIS A 831 -29.05 16.79 9.42
CA HIS A 831 -28.81 15.54 10.14
C HIS A 831 -28.64 14.31 9.23
N ARG A 832 -29.45 14.22 8.16
CA ARG A 832 -29.51 13.14 7.15
C ARG A 832 -29.88 11.73 7.64
N ASP A 833 -29.80 11.44 8.94
CA ASP A 833 -30.22 10.15 9.53
C ASP A 833 -31.26 10.36 10.64
N LEU A 834 -32.34 11.11 10.36
CA LEU A 834 -33.36 11.40 11.36
C LEU A 834 -34.43 10.30 11.36
N LYS A 835 -34.41 9.44 12.39
CA LYS A 835 -35.37 8.36 12.61
C LYS A 835 -35.71 8.20 14.09
N ALA A 836 -36.79 7.49 14.41
CA ALA A 836 -37.26 7.31 15.79
C ALA A 836 -36.21 6.67 16.73
N SER A 837 -35.32 5.81 16.23
CA SER A 837 -34.23 5.21 17.03
C SER A 837 -33.13 6.22 17.39
N ASN A 838 -33.03 7.34 16.66
CA ASN A 838 -32.03 8.39 16.86
C ASN A 838 -32.58 9.55 17.70
N ILE A 839 -33.83 9.47 18.16
CA ILE A 839 -34.41 10.38 19.15
C ILE A 839 -34.31 9.72 20.51
N LEU A 840 -33.41 10.19 21.37
CA LEU A 840 -33.26 9.71 22.73
C LEU A 840 -34.11 10.53 23.71
N LEU A 841 -34.51 9.92 24.81
CA LEU A 841 -35.37 10.53 25.81
C LEU A 841 -34.62 10.68 27.14
N ASP A 842 -34.63 11.90 27.66
CA ASP A 842 -34.06 12.21 28.98
C ASP A 842 -34.95 11.71 30.12
N GLU A 843 -34.54 11.96 31.37
CA GLU A 843 -35.27 11.53 32.58
C GLU A 843 -36.71 12.06 32.68
N THR A 844 -37.02 13.16 32.01
CA THR A 844 -38.34 13.81 31.96
C THR A 844 -39.11 13.54 30.67
N MET A 845 -38.66 12.62 29.82
CA MET A 845 -39.24 12.30 28.51
C MET A 845 -39.09 13.41 27.46
N ASN A 846 -38.15 14.35 27.63
CA ASN A 846 -37.85 15.33 26.58
C ASN A 846 -37.03 14.67 25.47
N PRO A 847 -37.31 15.00 24.19
CA PRO A 847 -36.59 14.46 23.05
C PRO A 847 -35.24 15.14 22.86
N LYS A 848 -34.23 14.32 22.57
CA LYS A 848 -32.91 14.75 22.16
C LYS A 848 -32.46 14.02 20.89
N ILE A 849 -32.13 14.78 19.87
CA ILE A 849 -31.62 14.26 18.59
C ILE A 849 -30.17 13.78 18.80
N SER A 850 -29.86 12.59 18.28
CA SER A 850 -28.57 11.90 18.42
C SER A 850 -28.12 11.27 17.10
N ASP A 851 -26.88 10.78 17.08
CA ASP A 851 -26.24 10.09 15.94
C ASP A 851 -25.98 10.98 14.71
N PHE A 852 -25.05 11.90 14.90
CA PHE A 852 -24.64 12.87 13.87
C PHE A 852 -23.55 12.35 12.94
N GLY A 853 -23.20 11.05 12.97
CA GLY A 853 -22.14 10.49 12.14
C GLY A 853 -22.34 10.76 10.65
N MET A 854 -23.60 10.82 10.23
CA MET A 854 -24.01 11.12 8.85
C MET A 854 -24.38 12.59 8.63
N ALA A 855 -24.28 13.47 9.62
CA ALA A 855 -24.68 14.86 9.44
C ALA A 855 -23.76 15.60 8.47
N ARG A 856 -24.29 16.67 7.85
CA ARG A 856 -23.59 17.51 6.90
C ARG A 856 -23.65 18.96 7.33
N MET A 857 -22.52 19.65 7.26
CA MET A 857 -22.40 21.06 7.60
C MET A 857 -22.35 21.89 6.31
N PHE A 858 -23.05 23.03 6.31
CA PHE A 858 -23.11 23.99 5.23
C PHE A 858 -22.71 25.37 5.77
N LYS A 859 -22.03 26.16 4.93
CA LYS A 859 -21.82 27.59 5.20
C LYS A 859 -23.16 28.34 5.08
N HIS A 860 -23.31 29.49 5.75
CA HIS A 860 -24.59 30.21 5.79
C HIS A 860 -25.12 30.62 4.40
N ASN A 861 -24.22 30.73 3.41
CA ASN A 861 -24.54 31.10 2.03
C ASN A 861 -24.68 29.90 1.07
N GLU A 862 -24.44 28.66 1.54
CA GLU A 862 -24.62 27.45 0.75
C GLU A 862 -26.06 26.94 0.90
N THR A 863 -26.81 26.87 -0.20
CA THR A 863 -28.19 26.40 -0.21
C THR A 863 -28.34 24.95 -0.69
N GLU A 864 -27.36 24.42 -1.42
CA GLU A 864 -27.40 23.11 -2.08
C GLU A 864 -26.03 22.41 -2.06
N ALA A 865 -25.99 21.07 -1.98
CA ALA A 865 -24.77 20.28 -2.12
C ALA A 865 -25.03 18.87 -2.65
N THR A 866 -24.30 18.46 -3.68
CA THR A 866 -24.40 17.12 -4.30
C THR A 866 -23.67 16.06 -3.46
N THR A 867 -24.14 14.82 -3.48
CA THR A 867 -23.50 13.67 -2.81
C THR A 867 -23.37 12.50 -3.78
N LYS A 868 -22.16 11.96 -3.94
CA LYS A 868 -21.88 10.79 -4.81
C LYS A 868 -22.33 9.46 -4.18
N ARG A 869 -22.80 9.51 -2.94
CA ARG A 869 -23.19 8.34 -2.14
C ARG A 869 -24.64 8.53 -1.67
N VAL A 870 -25.49 7.54 -1.92
CA VAL A 870 -26.83 7.45 -1.32
C VAL A 870 -26.66 7.05 0.15
N VAL A 871 -27.04 7.94 1.05
CA VAL A 871 -26.83 7.79 2.50
C VAL A 871 -27.96 8.50 3.26
N GLY A 872 -28.42 7.92 4.36
CA GLY A 872 -29.49 8.45 5.21
C GLY A 872 -30.64 7.45 5.37
N THR A 873 -31.69 7.85 6.10
CA THR A 873 -32.93 7.08 6.29
C THR A 873 -34.13 7.77 5.68
#